data_AF-A0A5K1D1B8-F1
#
_entry.id   AF-A0A5K1D1B8-F1
#
_cell.length_a   1.000
_cell.length_b   1.000
_cell.length_c   1.000
_cell.angle_alpha   90.00
_cell.angle_beta   90.00
_cell.angle_gamma   90.00
#
_symmetry.space_group_name_H-M   'P 1'
#
loop_
_entity.id
_entity.type
_entity.pdbx_description
1 polymer ?
#
loop_
_entity_poly.entity_id
_entity_poly.type
_entity_poly.pdbx_seq_one_letter_code
_entity_poly.pdbx_strand_id
1 'polypeptide(L)'
;RFCAICLGSMKPGHGHALFTAECSHVFHFHCIASNVKHGNQVCPVCRSKWKEIPFQGPAAEVAHGRSRINPLDWPRDDGWMTLVRRLPPPRPRLDSGRQFNAVFHAPEPTAYNDDEPLDSSLSELLIRDHLENIESIAKTVEMNTFVELPAVPATDCRESFSVLIHLKAPASNSRQSQQNQGSAFQSHRDRAPVDLVTVLDVSGSMAGTKIALLKRAMGFVIQNLGPSDRLSVVAFSSTARRLFHLRRMSDSGRQQAMQAVNALVSSGGTNIAEGLRKGAKVLEDRREKNPVCSIVLLSDGQDTYSVSAGANQNRQMQTFDYQTLLPFSIRRNAQQGQAQIPVHTFGFGTDHDAASMHSISETSGGTFSFIEAESVIQDAFAQCIGGLLSVVVQELQVWFECASPGVSINSVHAGSYTSRVSDHGQRGLVDVGDLYAEEERDFLVDVRIPASSMSILSHPEVVVLKVGCVYKDPVLQELVNVDMDGVVIQRPGNVSPQQNVVCVEVDRQKNRLKAAEAMAEARALAEQGDLAGAVALLGNQRWALSQSVAAQAGDGLSLALDAELKEMQERMASRQVYESSGRAYVLSGLSSHSWQRATARGDSTDGASVVYGYQTPSMVDMLMRSQTLSAASSQQNRPSRPQIKQSRSFTGPLLPR
;
A
#
# COMPACT_ATOMS: atom_id res chain seq x y z
N ARG A 1 -10.63 32.47 34.05
CA ARG A 1 -11.38 31.29 33.56
C ARG A 1 -10.97 31.07 32.10
N PHE A 2 -10.68 29.83 31.69
CA PHE A 2 -10.28 29.50 30.30
C PHE A 2 -11.39 28.69 29.63
N CYS A 3 -11.60 28.90 28.33
CA CYS A 3 -12.59 28.16 27.55
C CYS A 3 -12.10 26.73 27.31
N ALA A 4 -12.88 25.71 27.67
CA ALA A 4 -12.45 24.31 27.56
C ALA A 4 -12.35 23.78 26.10
N ILE A 5 -12.75 24.59 25.10
CA ILE A 5 -12.71 24.21 23.68
C ILE A 5 -11.48 24.80 22.98
N CYS A 6 -11.19 26.09 23.18
CA CYS A 6 -10.06 26.77 22.52
C CYS A 6 -8.91 27.10 23.48
N LEU A 7 -9.06 26.79 24.77
CA LEU A 7 -8.11 27.09 25.86
C LEU A 7 -7.81 28.60 26.04
N GLY A 8 -8.53 29.48 25.35
CA GLY A 8 -8.39 30.93 25.44
C GLY A 8 -8.99 31.53 26.71
N SER A 9 -8.51 32.71 27.11
CA SER A 9 -8.99 33.47 28.28
C SER A 9 -10.42 33.98 28.11
N MET A 10 -11.26 33.80 29.13
CA MET A 10 -12.66 34.26 29.15
C MET A 10 -12.82 35.49 30.05
N LYS A 11 -12.18 36.61 29.69
CA LYS A 11 -12.37 37.90 30.38
C LYS A 11 -13.55 38.66 29.74
N PRO A 12 -14.53 39.16 30.53
CA PRO A 12 -15.56 40.07 30.03
C PRO A 12 -14.90 41.33 29.46
N GLY A 13 -15.26 41.75 28.24
CA GLY A 13 -14.75 42.99 27.62
C GLY A 13 -13.79 42.82 26.44
N HIS A 14 -13.34 41.60 26.11
CA HIS A 14 -12.49 41.34 24.93
C HIS A 14 -13.27 40.99 23.64
N GLY A 15 -14.51 41.48 23.48
CA GLY A 15 -15.27 41.31 22.24
C GLY A 15 -15.78 39.89 21.91
N HIS A 16 -15.59 38.92 22.79
CA HIS A 16 -16.08 37.54 22.61
C HIS A 16 -17.30 37.29 23.50
N ALA A 17 -18.44 36.97 22.90
CA ALA A 17 -19.63 36.57 23.65
C ALA A 17 -19.34 35.28 24.44
N LEU A 18 -19.78 35.23 25.70
CA LEU A 18 -19.64 34.07 26.58
C LEU A 18 -20.98 33.35 26.72
N PHE A 19 -20.97 32.02 26.64
CA PHE A 19 -22.11 31.17 26.86
C PHE A 19 -21.91 30.38 28.16
N THR A 20 -22.90 30.43 29.06
CA THR A 20 -22.91 29.60 30.26
C THR A 20 -23.95 28.51 30.07
N ALA A 21 -23.51 27.25 30.03
CA ALA A 21 -24.39 26.09 29.89
C ALA A 21 -25.18 25.84 31.19
N GLU A 22 -26.28 25.09 31.11
CA GLU A 22 -27.12 24.68 32.26
C GLU A 22 -26.29 23.98 33.38
N CYS A 23 -25.26 23.24 32.97
CA CYS A 23 -24.29 22.60 33.87
C CYS A 23 -23.27 23.57 34.49
N SER A 24 -23.49 24.88 34.40
CA SER A 24 -22.63 25.97 34.92
C SER A 24 -21.23 26.09 34.29
N HIS A 25 -20.93 25.34 33.22
CA HIS A 25 -19.68 25.50 32.46
C HIS A 25 -19.79 26.67 31.47
N VAL A 26 -18.72 27.46 31.35
CA VAL A 26 -18.66 28.66 30.51
C VAL A 26 -17.74 28.42 29.31
N PHE A 27 -18.17 28.87 28.13
CA PHE A 27 -17.44 28.75 26.87
C PHE A 27 -17.50 30.09 26.11
N HIS A 28 -16.61 30.30 25.14
CA HIS A 28 -16.87 31.31 24.11
C HIS A 28 -18.05 30.85 23.25
N PHE A 29 -18.98 31.75 22.94
CA PHE A 29 -20.19 31.46 22.18
C PHE A 29 -19.86 30.86 20.80
N HIS A 30 -18.83 31.36 20.11
CA HIS A 30 -18.42 30.81 18.82
C HIS A 30 -17.91 29.36 18.93
N CYS A 31 -17.12 29.06 19.98
CA CYS A 31 -16.60 27.70 20.20
C CYS A 31 -17.73 26.71 20.47
N ILE A 32 -18.73 27.12 21.27
CA ILE A 32 -19.85 26.24 21.62
C ILE A 32 -20.85 26.09 20.46
N ALA A 33 -21.13 27.16 19.71
CA ALA A 33 -22.00 27.12 18.54
C ALA A 33 -21.41 26.25 17.42
N SER A 34 -20.08 26.28 17.22
CA SER A 34 -19.40 25.36 16.32
C SER A 34 -19.56 23.91 16.78
N ASN A 35 -19.34 23.62 18.07
CA ASN A 35 -19.49 22.27 18.61
C ASN A 35 -20.91 21.69 18.41
N VAL A 36 -21.94 22.52 18.58
CA VAL A 36 -23.34 22.17 18.33
C VAL A 36 -23.62 21.90 16.85
N LYS A 37 -23.08 22.73 15.95
CA LYS A 37 -23.27 22.60 14.50
C LYS A 37 -22.77 21.25 13.96
N HIS A 38 -21.83 20.62 14.66
CA HIS A 38 -21.30 19.29 14.34
C HIS A 38 -22.05 18.14 15.05
N GLY A 39 -23.24 18.38 15.60
CA GLY A 39 -24.13 17.34 16.13
C GLY A 39 -23.93 16.99 17.61
N ASN A 40 -23.03 17.68 18.32
CA ASN A 40 -22.79 17.42 19.74
C ASN A 40 -23.79 18.18 20.63
N GLN A 41 -24.77 17.46 21.19
CA GLN A 41 -25.80 18.01 22.09
C GLN A 41 -25.50 17.80 23.59
N VAL A 42 -24.22 17.61 23.93
CA VAL A 42 -23.76 17.37 25.30
C VAL A 42 -22.65 18.33 25.69
N CYS A 43 -22.56 18.67 26.98
CA CYS A 43 -21.49 19.50 27.51
C CYS A 43 -20.11 18.86 27.25
N PRO A 44 -19.13 19.56 26.63
CA PRO A 44 -17.78 19.04 26.44
C PRO A 44 -17.03 18.71 27.73
N VAL A 45 -17.41 19.33 28.85
CA VAL A 45 -16.71 19.17 30.13
C VAL A 45 -17.34 18.07 31.00
N CYS A 46 -18.67 18.07 31.14
CA CYS A 46 -19.37 17.15 32.06
C CYS A 46 -20.37 16.20 31.39
N ARG A 47 -20.50 16.24 30.06
CA ARG A 47 -21.39 15.40 29.25
C ARG A 47 -22.89 15.47 29.58
N SER A 48 -23.33 16.45 30.37
CA SER A 48 -24.76 16.72 30.59
C SER A 48 -25.44 17.05 29.25
N LYS A 49 -26.58 16.40 28.95
CA LYS A 49 -27.40 16.68 27.77
C LYS A 49 -28.03 18.06 27.88
N TRP A 50 -27.99 18.86 26.83
CA TRP A 50 -28.60 20.19 26.82
C TRP A 50 -30.06 20.13 26.41
N LYS A 51 -30.93 20.86 27.11
CA LYS A 51 -32.35 20.98 26.75
C LYS A 51 -32.56 22.13 25.77
N GLU A 52 -31.75 23.18 25.89
CA GLU A 52 -31.72 24.30 24.95
C GLU A 52 -30.38 24.37 24.22
N ILE A 53 -30.46 24.40 22.89
CA ILE A 53 -29.29 24.39 21.99
C ILE A 53 -29.11 25.80 21.42
N PRO A 54 -27.93 26.44 21.51
CA PRO A 54 -27.72 27.75 20.91
C PRO A 54 -27.65 27.64 19.38
N PHE A 55 -28.75 27.98 18.69
CA PHE A 55 -28.79 28.13 17.23
C PHE A 55 -28.69 29.62 16.82
N GLN A 56 -27.92 29.89 15.76
CA GLN A 56 -27.99 31.13 14.99
C GLN A 56 -29.08 30.99 13.92
N GLY A 57 -30.00 31.97 13.85
CA GLY A 57 -30.85 32.16 12.66
C GLY A 57 -30.02 32.61 11.44
N PRO A 58 -30.59 32.56 10.22
CA PRO A 58 -29.85 32.82 8.98
C PRO A 58 -29.38 34.28 8.90
N ALA A 59 -28.14 34.46 8.41
CA ALA A 59 -27.50 35.75 8.23
C ALA A 59 -28.25 36.61 7.19
N ALA A 60 -28.58 37.84 7.56
CA ALA A 60 -28.94 38.91 6.63
C ALA A 60 -27.89 40.01 6.73
N GLU A 61 -27.46 40.48 5.56
CA GLU A 61 -26.47 41.53 5.33
C GLU A 61 -26.83 42.85 6.01
N VAL A 62 -25.80 43.63 6.31
CA VAL A 62 -25.84 44.93 6.96
C VAL A 62 -26.53 45.98 6.07
N ALA A 63 -27.56 46.67 6.60
CA ALA A 63 -27.94 48.01 6.15
C ALA A 63 -28.59 48.82 7.28
N HIS A 64 -28.32 50.13 7.27
CA HIS A 64 -28.59 51.14 8.30
C HIS A 64 -30.07 51.43 8.61
N GLY A 65 -30.38 51.88 9.85
CA GLY A 65 -31.51 52.79 10.10
C GLY A 65 -32.33 52.62 11.41
N ARG A 66 -32.03 53.48 12.39
CA ARG A 66 -32.90 54.12 13.43
C ARG A 66 -34.27 53.53 13.87
N SER A 67 -34.39 53.39 15.21
CA SER A 67 -35.45 53.89 16.12
C SER A 67 -36.75 53.09 16.45
N ARG A 68 -36.87 52.79 17.77
CA ARG A 68 -38.01 53.00 18.73
C ARG A 68 -39.09 51.90 19.02
N ILE A 69 -39.10 51.51 20.32
CA ILE A 69 -40.21 51.34 21.32
C ILE A 69 -41.15 50.08 21.29
N ASN A 70 -40.92 49.16 22.26
CA ASN A 70 -41.78 48.47 23.26
C ASN A 70 -43.36 48.54 23.22
N PRO A 71 -44.12 47.74 24.02
CA PRO A 71 -44.21 46.26 24.20
C PRO A 71 -45.70 45.74 24.36
N LEU A 72 -45.88 44.44 24.69
CA LEU A 72 -47.03 43.79 25.41
C LEU A 72 -47.94 42.78 24.67
N ASP A 73 -48.32 41.77 25.48
CA ASP A 73 -49.48 40.85 25.48
C ASP A 73 -49.45 39.45 24.81
N TRP A 74 -49.54 38.44 25.70
CA TRP A 74 -50.11 37.08 25.54
C TRP A 74 -51.65 37.22 25.27
N PRO A 75 -52.42 36.23 24.72
CA PRO A 75 -52.38 34.83 25.17
C PRO A 75 -52.79 33.69 24.20
N ARG A 76 -52.66 32.45 24.75
CA ARG A 76 -53.27 31.14 24.43
C ARG A 76 -54.53 31.15 23.54
N ASP A 77 -54.63 30.13 22.68
CA ASP A 77 -55.90 29.40 22.49
C ASP A 77 -55.67 27.91 22.15
N ASP A 78 -56.59 27.09 22.67
CA ASP A 78 -56.61 25.62 22.73
C ASP A 78 -57.35 24.99 21.53
N GLY A 79 -57.13 23.68 21.33
CA GLY A 79 -58.17 22.77 20.86
C GLY A 79 -57.87 22.03 19.56
N TRP A 80 -57.72 20.70 19.65
CA TRP A 80 -58.53 19.68 18.93
C TRP A 80 -58.09 18.28 19.40
N MET A 81 -58.88 17.66 20.29
CA MET A 81 -59.07 16.20 20.42
C MET A 81 -60.01 15.76 19.28
N THR A 82 -60.06 14.55 18.71
CA THR A 82 -59.94 13.16 19.22
C THR A 82 -59.86 12.25 17.97
N LEU A 83 -59.22 11.07 17.98
CA LEU A 83 -59.89 9.78 18.22
C LEU A 83 -58.84 8.65 18.38
N VAL A 84 -58.99 7.89 19.46
CA VAL A 84 -58.14 6.77 19.88
C VAL A 84 -58.74 5.44 19.41
N ARG A 85 -57.92 4.56 18.81
CA ARG A 85 -58.15 3.10 18.81
C ARG A 85 -57.02 2.43 19.60
N ARG A 86 -57.40 1.69 20.65
CA ARG A 86 -56.53 0.95 21.56
C ARG A 86 -55.90 -0.27 20.88
N LEU A 87 -54.59 -0.46 21.06
CA LEU A 87 -53.87 -1.72 20.96
C LEU A 87 -53.03 -1.93 22.25
N PRO A 88 -52.75 -3.17 22.68
CA PRO A 88 -52.17 -3.45 24.00
C PRO A 88 -50.68 -3.10 24.09
N PRO A 89 -50.12 -2.87 25.29
CA PRO A 89 -48.72 -2.43 25.44
C PRO A 89 -47.74 -3.56 25.10
N PRO A 90 -46.63 -3.29 24.40
CA PRO A 90 -45.57 -4.26 24.22
C PRO A 90 -44.76 -4.41 25.53
N ARG A 91 -44.46 -5.67 25.85
CA ARG A 91 -43.61 -6.11 26.97
C ARG A 91 -42.24 -5.40 26.94
N PRO A 92 -41.58 -5.16 28.10
CA PRO A 92 -40.29 -4.50 28.13
C PRO A 92 -39.27 -5.33 27.36
N ARG A 93 -38.68 -4.72 26.32
CA ARG A 93 -37.56 -5.29 25.58
C ARG A 93 -36.37 -5.40 26.53
N LEU A 94 -35.81 -6.60 26.60
CA LEU A 94 -34.52 -6.87 27.21
C LEU A 94 -33.47 -5.94 26.55
N ASP A 95 -32.63 -5.36 27.39
CA ASP A 95 -31.69 -4.28 27.09
C ASP A 95 -30.53 -4.78 26.22
N SER A 96 -30.74 -4.92 24.90
CA SER A 96 -29.73 -5.40 23.94
C SER A 96 -28.56 -4.42 23.72
N GLY A 97 -28.56 -3.24 24.35
CA GLY A 97 -27.47 -2.26 24.24
C GLY A 97 -26.31 -2.48 25.23
N ARG A 98 -26.53 -3.22 26.32
CA ARG A 98 -25.51 -3.41 27.38
C ARG A 98 -24.64 -4.66 27.22
N GLN A 99 -25.07 -5.66 26.45
CA GLN A 99 -24.24 -6.85 26.18
C GLN A 99 -23.13 -6.61 25.14
N PHE A 100 -23.29 -5.64 24.22
CA PHE A 100 -22.36 -5.50 23.09
C PHE A 100 -21.10 -4.68 23.40
N ASN A 101 -21.14 -3.75 24.35
CA ASN A 101 -19.92 -3.06 24.81
C ASN A 101 -18.95 -4.00 25.54
N ALA A 102 -19.41 -5.20 25.96
CA ALA A 102 -18.56 -6.19 26.61
C ALA A 102 -17.73 -7.03 25.62
N VAL A 103 -18.16 -7.15 24.35
CA VAL A 103 -17.49 -8.01 23.35
C VAL A 103 -16.14 -7.44 22.90
N PHE A 104 -15.99 -6.11 22.89
CA PHE A 104 -14.73 -5.43 22.52
C PHE A 104 -13.85 -5.05 23.72
N HIS A 105 -14.25 -5.42 24.94
CA HIS A 105 -13.53 -5.17 26.19
C HIS A 105 -13.22 -6.46 26.97
N ALA A 106 -13.34 -7.63 26.34
CA ALA A 106 -12.88 -8.87 26.93
C ALA A 106 -11.36 -8.80 27.19
N PRO A 107 -10.86 -9.35 28.31
CA PRO A 107 -9.42 -9.45 28.54
C PRO A 107 -8.80 -10.23 27.38
N GLU A 108 -7.72 -9.70 26.81
CA GLU A 108 -7.07 -10.34 25.68
C GLU A 108 -6.56 -11.74 26.08
N PRO A 109 -6.78 -12.75 25.22
CA PRO A 109 -6.30 -14.09 25.50
C PRO A 109 -4.76 -14.14 25.45
N THR A 110 -4.19 -15.06 26.23
CA THR A 110 -2.73 -15.24 26.33
C THR A 110 -2.11 -15.84 25.06
N ALA A 111 -2.90 -16.60 24.29
CA ALA A 111 -2.58 -17.14 22.96
C ALA A 111 -3.67 -16.77 21.95
N TYR A 112 -3.31 -16.57 20.68
CA TYR A 112 -4.23 -16.20 19.59
C TYR A 112 -4.61 -17.39 18.68
N ASN A 113 -4.96 -18.52 19.31
CA ASN A 113 -5.41 -19.75 18.66
C ASN A 113 -6.95 -19.88 18.59
N ASP A 114 -7.64 -18.74 18.65
CA ASP A 114 -9.10 -18.59 18.58
C ASP A 114 -9.59 -18.23 17.16
N ASP A 115 -8.80 -18.58 16.15
CA ASP A 115 -9.11 -18.33 14.74
C ASP A 115 -10.27 -19.19 14.21
N GLU A 116 -11.01 -18.63 13.25
CA GLU A 116 -12.09 -19.35 12.58
C GLU A 116 -11.54 -20.43 11.65
N PRO A 117 -12.18 -21.63 11.61
CA PRO A 117 -11.70 -22.74 10.80
C PRO A 117 -11.77 -22.42 9.31
N LEU A 118 -10.87 -23.05 8.52
CA LEU A 118 -10.91 -22.97 7.07
C LEU A 118 -12.16 -23.67 6.53
N ASP A 119 -12.63 -23.21 5.38
CA ASP A 119 -13.75 -23.84 4.69
C ASP A 119 -13.26 -24.99 3.82
N SER A 120 -13.16 -26.18 4.40
CA SER A 120 -12.69 -27.36 3.67
C SER A 120 -13.50 -27.64 2.41
N SER A 121 -14.81 -27.34 2.42
CA SER A 121 -15.69 -27.52 1.27
C SER A 121 -15.36 -26.58 0.12
N LEU A 122 -15.04 -25.30 0.42
CA LEU A 122 -14.60 -24.36 -0.61
C LEU A 122 -13.19 -24.72 -1.08
N SER A 123 -12.27 -25.09 -0.19
CA SER A 123 -10.92 -25.53 -0.58
C SER A 123 -10.93 -26.72 -1.54
N GLU A 124 -11.76 -27.74 -1.29
CA GLU A 124 -11.92 -28.88 -2.21
C GLU A 124 -12.51 -28.48 -3.57
N LEU A 125 -13.49 -27.56 -3.58
CA LEU A 125 -14.04 -27.03 -4.82
C LEU A 125 -13.02 -26.21 -5.61
N LEU A 126 -12.23 -25.36 -4.92
CA LEU A 126 -11.12 -24.60 -5.54
C LEU A 126 -10.13 -25.55 -6.23
N ILE A 127 -9.74 -26.63 -5.54
CA ILE A 127 -8.80 -27.61 -6.09
C ILE A 127 -9.42 -28.33 -7.30
N ARG A 128 -10.69 -28.74 -7.23
CA ARG A 128 -11.37 -29.39 -8.36
C ARG A 128 -11.48 -28.45 -9.57
N ASP A 129 -11.96 -27.23 -9.38
CA ASP A 129 -12.08 -26.23 -10.45
C ASP A 129 -10.70 -25.91 -11.04
N HIS A 130 -9.64 -25.89 -10.22
CA HIS A 130 -8.27 -25.67 -10.69
C HIS A 130 -7.77 -26.85 -11.54
N LEU A 131 -7.97 -28.09 -11.09
CA LEU A 131 -7.58 -29.30 -11.83
C LEU A 131 -8.31 -29.43 -13.17
N GLU A 132 -9.60 -29.10 -13.24
CA GLU A 132 -10.37 -29.10 -14.49
C GLU A 132 -9.87 -28.04 -15.48
N ASN A 133 -9.30 -26.93 -14.99
CA ASN A 133 -8.71 -25.87 -15.83
C ASN A 133 -7.26 -26.17 -16.27
N ILE A 134 -6.54 -27.10 -15.65
CA ILE A 134 -5.15 -27.45 -16.01
C ILE A 134 -5.07 -28.11 -17.40
N GLU A 135 -6.13 -28.81 -17.83
CA GLU A 135 -6.19 -29.41 -19.18
C GLU A 135 -6.22 -28.36 -20.32
N SER A 136 -6.37 -27.07 -19.99
CA SER A 136 -6.57 -25.94 -20.91
C SER A 136 -5.32 -25.05 -21.13
N ILE A 137 -4.11 -25.56 -20.85
CA ILE A 137 -2.76 -24.92 -20.92
C ILE A 137 -2.23 -24.60 -19.51
N ALA A 138 -1.26 -25.39 -19.06
CA ALA A 138 -0.48 -25.10 -17.86
C ALA A 138 0.21 -23.74 -18.00
N LYS A 139 -0.27 -22.73 -17.28
CA LYS A 139 0.39 -21.43 -17.18
C LYS A 139 1.41 -21.51 -16.06
N THR A 140 2.60 -22.00 -16.38
CA THR A 140 3.75 -21.93 -15.47
C THR A 140 4.33 -20.52 -15.45
N VAL A 141 5.27 -20.24 -14.54
CA VAL A 141 6.10 -19.03 -14.62
C VAL A 141 6.80 -19.01 -15.98
N GLU A 142 6.62 -17.93 -16.74
CA GLU A 142 7.35 -17.68 -17.98
C GLU A 142 8.73 -17.14 -17.61
N MET A 143 9.77 -17.69 -18.21
CA MET A 143 11.15 -17.26 -18.00
C MET A 143 11.80 -17.03 -19.35
N ASN A 144 12.39 -15.84 -19.51
CA ASN A 144 13.08 -15.41 -20.72
C ASN A 144 14.48 -14.94 -20.33
N THR A 145 15.46 -15.15 -21.22
CA THR A 145 16.83 -14.72 -20.98
C THR A 145 17.34 -13.85 -22.11
N PHE A 146 18.01 -12.76 -21.78
CA PHE A 146 18.59 -11.83 -22.74
C PHE A 146 20.07 -11.64 -22.46
N VAL A 147 20.88 -11.59 -23.51
CA VAL A 147 22.33 -11.42 -23.42
C VAL A 147 22.71 -10.01 -23.85
N GLU A 148 23.72 -9.42 -23.20
CA GLU A 148 24.16 -8.06 -23.51
C GLU A 148 24.54 -7.88 -24.99
N LEU A 149 25.25 -8.86 -25.54
CA LEU A 149 25.62 -8.95 -26.95
C LEU A 149 25.35 -10.37 -27.47
N PRO A 150 24.78 -10.54 -28.67
CA PRO A 150 24.51 -11.87 -29.23
C PRO A 150 25.81 -12.61 -29.63
N ALA A 151 26.90 -11.89 -29.88
CA ALA A 151 28.20 -12.47 -30.23
C ALA A 151 29.36 -11.77 -29.53
N VAL A 152 30.38 -12.55 -29.16
CA VAL A 152 31.65 -12.08 -28.58
C VAL A 152 32.80 -12.75 -29.34
N PRO A 153 33.85 -12.03 -29.79
CA PRO A 153 34.95 -12.67 -30.52
C PRO A 153 35.59 -13.82 -29.72
N ALA A 154 35.91 -14.94 -30.37
CA ALA A 154 36.46 -16.13 -29.71
C ALA A 154 37.81 -15.89 -29.02
N THR A 155 38.58 -14.92 -29.51
CA THR A 155 39.87 -14.51 -28.94
C THR A 155 39.72 -13.69 -27.66
N ASP A 156 38.54 -13.12 -27.44
CA ASP A 156 38.33 -12.15 -26.38
C ASP A 156 37.93 -12.84 -25.09
N CYS A 157 38.51 -12.35 -23.99
CA CYS A 157 38.06 -12.64 -22.65
C CYS A 157 37.20 -11.45 -22.18
N ARG A 158 35.96 -11.73 -21.76
CA ARG A 158 35.10 -10.72 -21.13
C ARG A 158 35.08 -10.98 -19.65
N GLU A 159 35.61 -10.04 -18.88
CA GLU A 159 35.63 -10.11 -17.42
C GLU A 159 34.23 -9.97 -16.85
N SER A 160 33.39 -9.09 -17.42
CA SER A 160 31.98 -8.94 -17.07
C SER A 160 31.14 -8.91 -18.33
N PHE A 161 30.23 -9.87 -18.46
CA PHE A 161 29.23 -9.97 -19.50
C PHE A 161 27.88 -10.18 -18.84
N SER A 162 26.91 -9.30 -19.11
CA SER A 162 25.63 -9.35 -18.40
C SER A 162 24.62 -10.24 -19.13
N VAL A 163 23.98 -11.12 -18.38
CA VAL A 163 22.82 -11.92 -18.79
C VAL A 163 21.63 -11.49 -17.94
N LEU A 164 20.55 -11.06 -18.59
CA LEU A 164 19.28 -10.76 -17.94
C LEU A 164 18.41 -12.01 -17.88
N ILE A 165 17.91 -12.34 -16.70
CA ILE A 165 16.86 -13.33 -16.46
C ILE A 165 15.58 -12.55 -16.16
N HIS A 166 14.61 -12.65 -17.07
CA HIS A 166 13.27 -12.08 -16.96
C HIS A 166 12.28 -13.17 -16.57
N LEU A 167 11.48 -12.90 -15.55
CA LEU A 167 10.44 -13.78 -15.04
C LEU A 167 9.10 -13.08 -15.15
N LYS A 168 8.07 -13.82 -15.52
CA LYS A 168 6.69 -13.35 -15.54
C LYS A 168 5.77 -14.40 -14.95
N ALA A 169 5.05 -14.01 -13.91
CA ALA A 169 4.08 -14.89 -13.27
C ALA A 169 2.87 -15.14 -14.19
N PRO A 170 2.25 -16.32 -14.09
CA PRO A 170 1.09 -16.64 -14.92
C PRO A 170 -0.11 -15.72 -14.63
N ALA A 171 -0.96 -15.54 -15.63
CA ALA A 171 -2.20 -14.78 -15.46
C ALA A 171 -3.21 -15.56 -14.61
N SER A 172 -3.89 -14.85 -13.71
CA SER A 172 -5.00 -15.40 -12.93
C SER A 172 -6.12 -15.92 -13.84
N ASN A 173 -6.76 -17.02 -13.46
CA ASN A 173 -7.84 -17.64 -14.22
C ASN A 173 -9.12 -16.78 -14.29
N SER A 174 -9.19 -15.69 -13.51
CA SER A 174 -10.33 -14.78 -13.46
C SER A 174 -10.70 -14.09 -14.78
N ARG A 175 -9.82 -14.06 -15.79
CA ARG A 175 -10.07 -13.37 -17.07
C ARG A 175 -11.02 -14.10 -18.02
N GLN A 176 -11.10 -15.43 -17.98
CA GLN A 176 -11.98 -16.16 -18.91
C GLN A 176 -13.48 -16.01 -18.55
N SER A 177 -13.81 -15.73 -17.29
CA SER A 177 -15.20 -15.60 -16.84
C SER A 177 -15.82 -14.22 -17.10
N GLN A 178 -15.04 -13.19 -17.48
CA GLN A 178 -15.58 -11.84 -17.72
C GLN A 178 -16.42 -11.69 -19.00
N GLN A 179 -16.42 -12.67 -19.92
CA GLN A 179 -17.39 -12.67 -21.03
C GLN A 179 -18.81 -13.05 -20.59
N ASN A 180 -18.99 -13.63 -19.39
CA ASN A 180 -20.31 -13.87 -18.81
C ASN A 180 -20.61 -12.81 -17.74
N GLN A 181 -21.39 -11.80 -18.13
CA GLN A 181 -21.90 -10.79 -17.22
C GLN A 181 -22.75 -11.43 -16.11
N GLY A 182 -22.20 -11.58 -14.91
CA GLY A 182 -22.99 -11.93 -13.73
C GLY A 182 -22.17 -12.39 -12.54
N SER A 183 -21.97 -11.48 -11.57
CA SER A 183 -21.56 -11.72 -10.17
C SER A 183 -20.08 -11.60 -9.82
N ALA A 184 -19.74 -10.54 -9.09
CA ALA A 184 -18.46 -10.37 -8.39
C ALA A 184 -18.11 -11.51 -7.40
N PHE A 185 -19.06 -12.42 -7.12
CA PHE A 185 -18.82 -13.61 -6.30
C PHE A 185 -18.02 -14.71 -7.01
N GLN A 186 -17.94 -14.73 -8.35
CA GLN A 186 -17.17 -15.75 -9.07
C GLN A 186 -15.66 -15.47 -9.04
N SER A 187 -15.23 -14.21 -9.15
CA SER A 187 -13.79 -13.86 -9.16
C SER A 187 -13.03 -14.18 -7.87
N HIS A 188 -13.74 -14.45 -6.77
CA HIS A 188 -13.12 -14.84 -5.49
C HIS A 188 -12.86 -16.34 -5.36
N ARG A 189 -13.36 -17.16 -6.30
CA ARG A 189 -13.23 -18.64 -6.28
C ARG A 189 -12.09 -19.18 -7.15
N ASP A 190 -11.27 -18.34 -7.74
CA ASP A 190 -10.20 -18.81 -8.64
C ASP A 190 -8.80 -18.52 -8.09
N ARG A 191 -8.71 -18.09 -6.83
CA ARG A 191 -7.46 -17.66 -6.22
C ARG A 191 -7.25 -18.28 -4.84
N ALA A 192 -5.99 -18.32 -4.42
CA ALA A 192 -5.65 -18.72 -3.07
C ALA A 192 -6.24 -17.77 -2.01
N PRO A 193 -6.76 -18.31 -0.89
CA PRO A 193 -7.27 -17.50 0.21
C PRO A 193 -6.13 -16.86 1.00
N VAL A 194 -6.43 -15.72 1.64
CA VAL A 194 -5.44 -14.89 2.33
C VAL A 194 -5.76 -14.75 3.83
N ASP A 195 -4.72 -14.83 4.67
CA ASP A 195 -4.74 -14.37 6.07
C ASP A 195 -4.12 -12.97 6.15
N LEU A 196 -4.95 -11.94 6.27
CA LEU A 196 -4.53 -10.54 6.37
C LEU A 196 -4.61 -10.04 7.81
N VAL A 197 -3.51 -9.45 8.30
CA VAL A 197 -3.52 -8.70 9.57
C VAL A 197 -3.24 -7.24 9.28
N THR A 198 -4.15 -6.33 9.67
CA THR A 198 -3.89 -4.90 9.58
C THR A 198 -3.52 -4.33 10.93
N VAL A 199 -2.41 -3.59 10.98
CA VAL A 199 -1.87 -2.93 12.16
C VAL A 199 -2.05 -1.43 11.96
N LEU A 200 -3.00 -0.85 12.68
CA LEU A 200 -3.54 0.48 12.41
C LEU A 200 -3.19 1.45 13.53
N ASP A 201 -2.49 2.53 13.19
CA ASP A 201 -2.24 3.61 14.14
C ASP A 201 -3.56 4.33 14.46
N VAL A 202 -3.85 4.44 15.76
CA VAL A 202 -4.96 5.21 16.32
C VAL A 202 -4.45 6.20 17.37
N SER A 203 -3.22 6.67 17.24
CA SER A 203 -2.62 7.74 18.03
C SER A 203 -3.38 9.05 17.90
N GLY A 204 -3.07 10.02 18.77
CA GLY A 204 -3.70 11.34 18.75
C GLY A 204 -3.52 12.10 17.42
N SER A 205 -2.42 11.89 16.69
CA SER A 205 -2.16 12.53 15.39
C SER A 205 -3.15 12.10 14.31
N MET A 206 -3.67 10.87 14.41
CA MET A 206 -4.70 10.34 13.52
C MET A 206 -6.08 10.97 13.68
N ALA A 207 -6.27 11.94 14.60
CA ALA A 207 -7.56 12.58 14.81
C ALA A 207 -8.08 13.35 13.58
N GLY A 208 -9.40 13.54 13.50
CA GLY A 208 -10.03 14.31 12.43
C GLY A 208 -10.20 13.51 11.15
N THR A 209 -9.72 14.06 10.03
CA THR A 209 -9.91 13.49 8.68
C THR A 209 -9.12 12.20 8.48
N LYS A 210 -7.92 12.09 9.07
CA LYS A 210 -7.02 10.93 8.92
C LYS A 210 -7.67 9.61 9.34
N ILE A 211 -8.22 9.52 10.56
CA ILE A 211 -8.92 8.32 11.03
C ILE A 211 -10.20 8.03 10.23
N ALA A 212 -10.90 9.07 9.76
CA ALA A 212 -12.11 8.88 8.95
C ALA A 212 -11.77 8.26 7.59
N LEU A 213 -10.67 8.70 6.98
CA LEU A 213 -10.17 8.14 5.73
C LEU A 213 -9.58 6.75 5.92
N LEU A 214 -8.90 6.49 7.05
CA LEU A 214 -8.46 5.14 7.41
C LEU A 214 -9.64 4.17 7.50
N LYS A 215 -10.71 4.55 8.21
CA LYS A 215 -11.93 3.73 8.32
C LYS A 215 -12.54 3.44 6.95
N ARG A 216 -12.57 4.45 6.08
CA ARG A 216 -13.05 4.30 4.70
C ARG A 216 -12.18 3.35 3.89
N ALA A 217 -10.85 3.51 3.93
CA ALA A 217 -9.91 2.62 3.27
C ALA A 217 -10.05 1.18 3.77
N MET A 218 -10.12 0.97 5.08
CA MET A 218 -10.38 -0.34 5.67
C MET A 218 -11.75 -0.90 5.27
N GLY A 219 -12.76 -0.04 5.12
CA GLY A 219 -14.06 -0.43 4.60
C GLY A 219 -13.98 -0.97 3.17
N PHE A 220 -13.15 -0.36 2.31
CA PHE A 220 -12.85 -0.87 0.97
C PHE A 220 -12.14 -2.23 1.04
N VAL A 221 -11.14 -2.41 1.91
CA VAL A 221 -10.46 -3.71 2.10
C VAL A 221 -11.47 -4.80 2.49
N ILE A 222 -12.26 -4.56 3.55
CA ILE A 222 -13.24 -5.53 4.06
C ILE A 222 -14.25 -5.95 2.98
N GLN A 223 -14.63 -5.04 2.08
CA GLN A 223 -15.58 -5.35 1.00
C GLN A 223 -14.96 -6.17 -0.15
N ASN A 224 -13.64 -6.09 -0.34
CA ASN A 224 -12.93 -6.81 -1.40
C ASN A 224 -12.26 -8.12 -0.93
N LEU A 225 -12.23 -8.41 0.37
CA LEU A 225 -11.81 -9.73 0.89
C LEU A 225 -12.91 -10.76 0.71
N GLY A 226 -12.63 -11.89 0.06
CA GLY A 226 -13.56 -12.98 -0.20
C GLY A 226 -13.96 -13.78 1.05
N PRO A 227 -15.02 -14.62 0.98
CA PRO A 227 -15.52 -15.39 2.13
C PRO A 227 -14.54 -16.46 2.66
N SER A 228 -13.53 -16.83 1.88
CA SER A 228 -12.44 -17.73 2.29
C SER A 228 -11.24 -16.98 2.87
N ASP A 229 -11.16 -15.66 2.70
CA ASP A 229 -10.11 -14.85 3.33
C ASP A 229 -10.44 -14.61 4.79
N ARG A 230 -9.39 -14.42 5.58
CA ARG A 230 -9.52 -14.05 6.98
C ARG A 230 -8.81 -12.73 7.27
N LEU A 231 -9.45 -11.91 8.09
CA LEU A 231 -8.93 -10.60 8.53
C LEU A 231 -8.84 -10.58 10.05
N SER A 232 -7.78 -9.97 10.57
CA SER A 232 -7.69 -9.49 11.95
C SER A 232 -7.18 -8.05 11.94
N VAL A 233 -7.71 -7.21 12.83
CA VAL A 233 -7.30 -5.82 12.96
C VAL A 233 -6.67 -5.61 14.33
N VAL A 234 -5.43 -5.12 14.35
CA VAL A 234 -4.73 -4.66 15.53
C VAL A 234 -4.71 -3.14 15.49
N ALA A 235 -5.32 -2.48 16.47
CA ALA A 235 -5.23 -1.04 16.63
C ALA A 235 -4.15 -0.72 17.66
N PHE A 236 -3.26 0.22 17.38
CA PHE A 236 -2.19 0.59 18.31
C PHE A 236 -2.12 2.10 18.54
N SER A 237 -1.72 2.47 19.75
CA SER A 237 -1.32 3.83 20.09
C SER A 237 -0.18 3.76 21.11
N SER A 238 -0.39 4.17 22.36
CA SER A 238 0.54 3.88 23.47
C SER A 238 0.61 2.38 23.77
N THR A 239 -0.50 1.67 23.55
CA THR A 239 -0.62 0.22 23.68
C THR A 239 -1.24 -0.36 22.41
N ALA A 240 -0.96 -1.61 22.08
CA ALA A 240 -1.61 -2.33 20.99
C ALA A 240 -2.81 -3.12 21.51
N ARG A 241 -3.87 -3.26 20.71
CA ARG A 241 -5.03 -4.12 21.01
C ARG A 241 -5.52 -4.84 19.77
N ARG A 242 -5.86 -6.12 19.90
CA ARG A 242 -6.51 -6.89 18.83
C ARG A 242 -8.02 -6.63 18.89
N LEU A 243 -8.60 -6.07 17.83
CA LEU A 243 -10.03 -5.74 17.79
C LEU A 243 -10.92 -6.98 17.68
N PHE A 244 -10.47 -7.97 16.91
CA PHE A 244 -11.12 -9.26 16.73
C PHE A 244 -10.08 -10.30 16.29
N HIS A 245 -10.36 -11.58 16.57
CA HIS A 245 -9.55 -12.72 16.13
C HIS A 245 -9.52 -12.83 14.60
N LEU A 246 -8.66 -13.69 14.06
CA LEU A 246 -8.59 -13.95 12.62
C LEU A 246 -9.94 -14.55 12.16
N ARG A 247 -10.70 -13.75 11.43
CA ARG A 247 -12.13 -13.98 11.13
C ARG A 247 -12.36 -14.06 9.63
N ARG A 248 -13.21 -14.98 9.19
CA ARG A 248 -13.60 -15.11 7.79
C ARG A 248 -14.42 -13.92 7.32
N MET A 249 -14.13 -13.41 6.13
CA MET A 249 -14.86 -12.30 5.52
C MET A 249 -16.13 -12.78 4.79
N SER A 250 -16.91 -13.65 5.46
CA SER A 250 -18.30 -13.94 5.12
C SER A 250 -19.17 -12.69 5.26
N ASP A 251 -20.41 -12.68 4.76
CA ASP A 251 -21.31 -11.52 4.88
C ASP A 251 -21.45 -11.03 6.33
N SER A 252 -21.61 -11.97 7.26
CA SER A 252 -21.67 -11.67 8.70
C SER A 252 -20.32 -11.19 9.25
N GLY A 253 -19.21 -11.81 8.83
CA GLY A 253 -17.86 -11.45 9.27
C GLY A 253 -17.46 -10.04 8.81
N ARG A 254 -17.79 -9.69 7.56
CA ARG A 254 -17.60 -8.34 6.99
C ARG A 254 -18.39 -7.29 7.77
N GLN A 255 -19.66 -7.56 8.08
CA GLN A 255 -20.49 -6.64 8.87
C GLN A 255 -19.88 -6.39 10.25
N GLN A 256 -19.44 -7.44 10.95
CA GLN A 256 -18.84 -7.30 12.27
C GLN A 256 -17.48 -6.60 12.22
N ALA A 257 -16.64 -6.91 11.22
CA ALA A 257 -15.36 -6.22 11.01
C ALA A 257 -15.57 -4.72 10.72
N MET A 258 -16.55 -4.39 9.88
CA MET A 258 -16.91 -3.00 9.56
C MET A 258 -17.38 -2.24 10.81
N GLN A 259 -18.18 -2.87 11.66
CA GLN A 259 -18.60 -2.28 12.94
C GLN A 259 -17.42 -2.02 13.87
N ALA A 260 -16.50 -2.98 14.00
CA ALA A 260 -15.30 -2.85 14.83
C ALA A 260 -14.38 -1.71 14.35
N VAL A 261 -14.13 -1.61 13.04
CA VAL A 261 -13.34 -0.53 12.43
C VAL A 261 -14.02 0.82 12.62
N ASN A 262 -15.34 0.91 12.42
CA ASN A 262 -16.07 2.16 12.60
C ASN A 262 -16.08 2.65 14.05
N ALA A 263 -15.88 1.75 15.03
CA ALA A 263 -15.76 2.07 16.45
C ALA A 263 -14.36 2.59 16.85
N LEU A 264 -13.38 2.63 15.95
CA LEU A 264 -12.04 3.16 16.26
C LEU A 264 -12.10 4.64 16.64
N VAL A 265 -11.30 5.02 17.63
CA VAL A 265 -11.16 6.39 18.11
C VAL A 265 -9.68 6.67 18.31
N SER A 266 -9.23 7.84 17.84
CA SER A 266 -7.85 8.29 18.00
C SER A 266 -7.57 8.74 19.44
N SER A 267 -6.51 8.22 20.06
CA SER A 267 -6.04 8.60 21.39
C SER A 267 -4.66 8.00 21.70
N GLY A 268 -3.89 8.63 22.58
CA GLY A 268 -2.59 8.12 23.05
C GLY A 268 -1.41 8.50 22.13
N GLY A 269 -0.24 7.90 22.41
CA GLY A 269 0.98 8.07 21.60
C GLY A 269 1.10 7.02 20.49
N THR A 270 2.31 6.76 20.00
CA THR A 270 2.57 5.84 18.89
C THR A 270 3.65 4.82 19.30
N ASN A 271 3.30 3.53 19.35
CA ASN A 271 4.19 2.41 19.68
C ASN A 271 4.08 1.34 18.59
N ILE A 272 4.88 1.52 17.52
CA ILE A 272 4.83 0.69 16.31
C ILE A 272 5.29 -0.74 16.63
N ALA A 273 6.34 -0.87 17.46
CA ALA A 273 6.91 -2.16 17.82
C ALA A 273 5.90 -3.08 18.51
N GLU A 274 5.07 -2.56 19.43
CA GLU A 274 4.04 -3.37 20.09
C GLU A 274 2.92 -3.77 19.12
N GLY A 275 2.50 -2.85 18.24
CA GLY A 275 1.53 -3.14 17.18
C GLY A 275 1.98 -4.30 16.29
N LEU A 276 3.24 -4.26 15.82
CA LEU A 276 3.82 -5.31 14.99
C LEU A 276 4.03 -6.62 15.74
N ARG A 277 4.49 -6.60 17.01
CA ARG A 277 4.58 -7.84 17.83
C ARG A 277 3.22 -8.51 17.97
N LYS A 278 2.17 -7.72 18.22
CA LYS A 278 0.81 -8.26 18.34
C LYS A 278 0.29 -8.77 17.00
N GLY A 279 0.56 -8.06 15.90
CA GLY A 279 0.20 -8.48 14.55
C GLY A 279 0.88 -9.79 14.14
N ALA A 280 2.19 -9.91 14.36
CA ALA A 280 2.95 -11.14 14.14
C ALA A 280 2.39 -12.29 14.97
N LYS A 281 2.14 -12.05 16.26
CA LYS A 281 1.60 -13.06 17.17
C LYS A 281 0.26 -13.63 16.69
N VAL A 282 -0.61 -12.82 16.08
CA VAL A 282 -1.88 -13.30 15.50
C VAL A 282 -1.62 -14.34 14.39
N LEU A 283 -0.59 -14.14 13.58
CA LEU A 283 -0.22 -15.09 12.55
C LEU A 283 0.61 -16.25 13.10
N GLU A 284 1.45 -16.06 14.10
CA GLU A 284 2.26 -17.13 14.70
C GLU A 284 1.40 -18.15 15.46
N ASP A 285 0.42 -17.68 16.25
CA ASP A 285 -0.40 -18.52 17.13
C ASP A 285 -1.61 -19.17 16.41
N ARG A 286 -1.87 -18.84 15.14
CA ARG A 286 -3.04 -19.33 14.40
C ARG A 286 -3.00 -20.84 14.23
N ARG A 287 -4.13 -21.51 14.45
CA ARG A 287 -4.25 -22.96 14.28
C ARG A 287 -4.30 -23.34 12.81
N GLU A 288 -5.15 -22.66 12.05
CA GLU A 288 -5.29 -22.90 10.64
C GLU A 288 -4.51 -21.87 9.84
N LYS A 289 -3.99 -22.25 8.67
CA LYS A 289 -3.15 -21.38 7.84
C LYS A 289 -3.69 -21.33 6.42
N ASN A 290 -4.15 -20.17 6.00
CA ASN A 290 -4.31 -19.94 4.57
C ASN A 290 -2.92 -19.93 3.89
N PRO A 291 -2.83 -20.28 2.59
CA PRO A 291 -1.58 -20.32 1.84
C PRO A 291 -0.83 -18.99 1.87
N VAL A 292 -1.56 -17.89 1.72
CA VAL A 292 -0.99 -16.54 1.66
C VAL A 292 -1.24 -15.83 2.98
N CYS A 293 -0.23 -15.16 3.53
CA CYS A 293 -0.42 -14.29 4.70
C CYS A 293 0.44 -13.03 4.62
N SER A 294 -0.06 -11.92 5.16
CA SER A 294 0.64 -10.63 5.12
C SER A 294 0.17 -9.70 6.24
N ILE A 295 1.06 -8.79 6.65
CA ILE A 295 0.75 -7.69 7.56
C ILE A 295 0.73 -6.37 6.78
N VAL A 296 -0.30 -5.56 7.00
CA VAL A 296 -0.37 -4.18 6.51
C VAL A 296 -0.28 -3.24 7.70
N LEU A 297 0.80 -2.46 7.79
CA LEU A 297 1.01 -1.43 8.82
C LEU A 297 0.68 -0.05 8.24
N LEU A 298 -0.17 0.72 8.91
CA LEU A 298 -0.39 2.13 8.61
C LEU A 298 -0.11 3.00 9.83
N SER A 299 0.69 4.05 9.65
CA SER A 299 1.09 5.00 10.68
C SER A 299 1.25 6.40 10.10
N ASP A 300 0.85 7.42 10.84
CA ASP A 300 1.09 8.84 10.51
C ASP A 300 2.12 9.53 11.42
N GLY A 301 2.60 8.82 12.45
CA GLY A 301 3.45 9.37 13.50
C GLY A 301 4.83 8.71 13.63
N GLN A 302 5.67 9.38 14.43
CA GLN A 302 6.97 8.88 14.90
C GLN A 302 6.78 7.98 16.12
N ASP A 303 7.51 6.87 16.23
CA ASP A 303 7.46 6.04 17.43
C ASP A 303 7.98 6.84 18.64
N THR A 304 7.10 7.04 19.62
CA THR A 304 7.38 7.87 20.80
C THR A 304 8.01 7.05 21.92
N TYR A 305 7.94 5.72 21.88
CA TYR A 305 8.30 4.83 23.00
C TYR A 305 9.65 4.14 22.80
N SER A 306 10.12 3.95 21.56
CA SER A 306 11.46 3.40 21.28
C SER A 306 12.61 4.38 21.58
N VAL A 307 12.33 5.68 21.76
CA VAL A 307 13.31 6.74 22.05
C VAL A 307 13.87 6.69 23.49
N SER A 308 13.23 5.96 24.41
CA SER A 308 13.57 6.04 25.85
C SER A 308 14.53 4.96 26.39
N ALA A 309 15.01 4.03 25.57
CA ALA A 309 15.89 2.94 26.04
C ALA A 309 17.41 3.24 25.96
N GLY A 310 17.81 4.44 25.51
CA GLY A 310 19.22 4.80 25.32
C GLY A 310 19.50 6.27 25.61
N ALA A 311 19.06 6.79 26.75
CA ALA A 311 19.45 8.13 27.20
C ALA A 311 20.93 8.14 27.63
N ASN A 312 21.84 8.25 26.66
CA ASN A 312 23.19 8.80 26.87
C ASN A 312 23.65 9.53 25.59
N GLN A 313 23.54 10.86 25.65
CA GLN A 313 24.40 11.88 25.02
C GLN A 313 25.13 11.48 23.72
N ASN A 314 24.46 11.66 22.57
CA ASN A 314 24.95 12.48 21.44
C ASN A 314 23.84 12.59 20.39
N ARG A 315 23.40 13.83 20.08
CA ARG A 315 22.45 14.14 18.98
C ARG A 315 23.13 14.02 17.61
N GLN A 316 23.75 12.88 17.34
CA GLN A 316 23.97 12.45 15.96
C GLN A 316 22.86 11.46 15.63
N MET A 317 22.23 11.69 14.48
CA MET A 317 21.10 10.98 13.91
C MET A 317 21.33 9.46 13.90
N GLN A 318 21.06 8.78 15.02
CA GLN A 318 21.12 7.33 15.09
C GLN A 318 19.89 6.79 14.37
N THR A 319 20.12 6.12 13.25
CA THR A 319 19.13 5.27 12.60
C THR A 319 18.71 4.20 13.59
N PHE A 320 17.49 4.27 14.12
CA PHE A 320 16.96 3.24 15.00
C PHE A 320 16.86 1.93 14.23
N ASP A 321 17.58 0.92 14.69
CA ASP A 321 17.56 -0.38 14.05
C ASP A 321 16.35 -1.20 14.53
N TYR A 322 15.20 -0.96 13.88
CA TYR A 322 13.98 -1.73 14.10
C TYR A 322 14.18 -3.22 13.86
N GLN A 323 15.25 -3.65 13.16
CA GLN A 323 15.57 -5.06 13.05
C GLN A 323 15.59 -5.73 14.42
N THR A 324 16.11 -5.07 15.45
CA THR A 324 16.16 -5.62 16.81
C THR A 324 14.80 -5.72 17.51
N LEU A 325 13.81 -4.92 17.10
CA LEU A 325 12.47 -4.84 17.71
C LEU A 325 11.43 -5.73 17.02
N LEU A 326 11.68 -6.11 15.77
CA LEU A 326 10.78 -6.97 15.00
C LEU A 326 10.84 -8.42 15.48
N PRO A 327 9.71 -9.13 15.60
CA PRO A 327 9.65 -10.58 15.80
C PRO A 327 10.47 -11.35 14.76
N PHE A 328 11.02 -12.51 15.14
CA PHE A 328 11.81 -13.35 14.23
C PHE A 328 11.02 -13.79 12.99
N SER A 329 9.71 -14.00 13.10
CA SER A 329 8.84 -14.34 11.97
C SER A 329 8.72 -13.24 10.91
N ILE A 330 8.99 -11.99 11.29
CA ILE A 330 9.03 -10.85 10.38
C ILE A 330 10.45 -10.66 9.83
N ARG A 331 11.50 -11.11 10.52
CA ARG A 331 12.88 -10.93 10.05
C ARG A 331 13.20 -11.93 8.94
N ARG A 332 13.72 -11.42 7.83
CA ARG A 332 14.34 -12.25 6.78
C ARG A 332 15.68 -12.81 7.25
N ASN A 333 15.66 -13.78 8.16
CA ASN A 333 16.85 -14.55 8.52
C ASN A 333 16.94 -15.78 7.60
N ALA A 334 18.00 -15.83 6.80
CA ALA A 334 18.23 -16.85 5.79
C ALA A 334 18.62 -18.24 6.37
N GLN A 335 18.27 -18.52 7.64
CA GLN A 335 18.39 -19.83 8.29
C GLN A 335 17.06 -20.59 8.16
N GLN A 336 17.17 -21.77 7.53
CA GLN A 336 16.14 -22.69 7.06
C GLN A 336 14.81 -22.75 7.83
N GLY A 337 13.71 -22.54 7.10
CA GLY A 337 12.43 -23.24 7.33
C GLY A 337 11.33 -22.51 8.10
N GLN A 338 11.50 -21.24 8.47
CA GLN A 338 10.43 -20.46 9.10
C GLN A 338 9.70 -19.58 8.09
N ALA A 339 8.36 -19.63 8.12
CA ALA A 339 7.49 -18.82 7.26
C ALA A 339 7.71 -17.33 7.55
N GLN A 340 8.21 -16.61 6.55
CA GLN A 340 8.43 -15.18 6.59
C GLN A 340 7.10 -14.44 6.42
N ILE A 341 6.81 -13.48 7.30
CA ILE A 341 5.60 -12.66 7.22
C ILE A 341 5.95 -11.29 6.63
N PRO A 342 5.55 -10.99 5.37
CA PRO A 342 5.80 -9.68 4.78
C PRO A 342 4.98 -8.60 5.47
N VAL A 343 5.61 -7.44 5.70
CA VAL A 343 4.98 -6.24 6.29
C VAL A 343 4.99 -5.12 5.26
N HIS A 344 3.83 -4.82 4.68
CA HIS A 344 3.66 -3.65 3.83
C HIS A 344 3.35 -2.43 4.69
N THR A 345 4.17 -1.39 4.60
CA THR A 345 4.09 -0.20 5.45
C THR A 345 3.57 1.00 4.65
N PHE A 346 2.61 1.73 5.23
CA PHE A 346 1.97 2.91 4.63
C PHE A 346 2.22 4.12 5.51
N GLY A 347 3.15 4.97 5.09
CA GLY A 347 3.44 6.25 5.72
C GLY A 347 2.40 7.28 5.32
N PHE A 348 1.61 7.77 6.28
CA PHE A 348 0.50 8.67 6.02
C PHE A 348 0.84 10.12 6.39
N GLY A 349 0.74 11.04 5.43
CA GLY A 349 1.05 12.46 5.61
C GLY A 349 2.55 12.73 5.80
N THR A 350 2.92 13.96 6.18
CA THR A 350 4.32 14.40 6.26
C THR A 350 5.03 14.07 7.57
N ASP A 351 4.28 13.63 8.60
CA ASP A 351 4.79 13.55 9.98
C ASP A 351 5.27 12.14 10.38
N HIS A 352 5.09 11.16 9.49
CA HIS A 352 5.43 9.77 9.75
C HIS A 352 6.95 9.52 9.70
N ASP A 353 7.41 8.48 10.42
CA ASP A 353 8.81 8.07 10.37
C ASP A 353 9.10 7.21 9.12
N ALA A 354 9.32 7.88 7.99
CA ALA A 354 9.58 7.22 6.71
C ALA A 354 10.78 6.24 6.77
N ALA A 355 11.84 6.60 7.50
CA ALA A 355 13.04 5.78 7.59
C ALA A 355 12.76 4.47 8.34
N SER A 356 12.05 4.55 9.47
CA SER A 356 11.66 3.38 10.24
C SER A 356 10.65 2.51 9.50
N MET A 357 9.64 3.11 8.86
CA MET A 357 8.65 2.36 8.08
C MET A 357 9.25 1.63 6.88
N HIS A 358 10.19 2.28 6.18
CA HIS A 358 10.98 1.65 5.14
C HIS A 358 11.82 0.49 5.70
N SER A 359 12.56 0.71 6.79
CA SER A 359 13.38 -0.33 7.44
C SER A 359 12.57 -1.57 7.84
N ILE A 360 11.36 -1.37 8.38
CA ILE A 360 10.44 -2.46 8.73
C ILE A 360 10.04 -3.25 7.48
N SER A 361 9.58 -2.56 6.42
CA SER A 361 9.16 -3.24 5.19
C SER A 361 10.32 -4.00 4.55
N GLU A 362 11.50 -3.39 4.48
CA GLU A 362 12.69 -3.95 3.86
C GLU A 362 13.17 -5.22 4.58
N THR A 363 13.20 -5.16 5.92
CA THR A 363 13.58 -6.30 6.77
C THR A 363 12.59 -7.47 6.64
N SER A 364 11.32 -7.15 6.36
CA SER A 364 10.23 -8.12 6.25
C SER A 364 10.00 -8.69 4.85
N GLY A 365 10.63 -8.15 3.81
CA GLY A 365 10.29 -8.46 2.42
C GLY A 365 8.94 -7.90 1.96
N GLY A 366 8.39 -6.93 2.69
CA GLY A 366 7.25 -6.13 2.28
C GLY A 366 7.66 -4.88 1.51
N THR A 367 6.72 -3.96 1.31
CA THR A 367 6.96 -2.72 0.57
C THR A 367 6.59 -1.49 1.39
N PHE A 368 7.30 -0.38 1.18
CA PHE A 368 6.96 0.92 1.77
C PHE A 368 6.26 1.81 0.76
N SER A 369 5.08 2.31 1.14
CA SER A 369 4.26 3.21 0.35
C SER A 369 4.09 4.54 1.08
N PHE A 370 4.34 5.64 0.38
CA PHE A 370 4.18 6.99 0.91
C PHE A 370 2.88 7.59 0.39
N ILE A 371 2.01 8.00 1.31
CA ILE A 371 0.72 8.61 1.03
C ILE A 371 0.80 10.08 1.45
N GLU A 372 1.10 10.96 0.49
CA GLU A 372 1.22 12.40 0.75
C GLU A 372 -0.15 13.05 0.94
N ALA A 373 -1.07 12.82 0.00
CA ALA A 373 -2.41 13.40 0.04
C ALA A 373 -3.39 12.48 0.77
N GLU A 374 -4.20 13.05 1.66
CA GLU A 374 -5.17 12.28 2.44
C GLU A 374 -6.19 11.54 1.54
N SER A 375 -6.51 12.08 0.36
CA SER A 375 -7.47 11.49 -0.57
C SER A 375 -7.01 10.21 -1.25
N VAL A 376 -5.70 9.94 -1.33
CA VAL A 376 -5.16 8.79 -2.10
C VAL A 376 -4.91 7.55 -1.24
N ILE A 377 -5.23 7.59 0.07
CA ILE A 377 -5.08 6.43 0.96
C ILE A 377 -5.86 5.21 0.51
N GLN A 378 -7.10 5.40 0.05
CA GLN A 378 -7.93 4.30 -0.41
C GLN A 378 -7.31 3.64 -1.65
N ASP A 379 -6.74 4.45 -2.56
CA ASP A 379 -6.09 3.99 -3.78
C ASP A 379 -4.79 3.22 -3.45
N ALA A 380 -3.96 3.74 -2.54
CA ALA A 380 -2.77 3.03 -2.06
C ALA A 380 -3.09 1.64 -1.48
N PHE A 381 -4.17 1.56 -0.68
CA PHE A 381 -4.65 0.28 -0.15
C PHE A 381 -5.21 -0.62 -1.25
N ALA A 382 -5.94 -0.06 -2.21
CA ALA A 382 -6.48 -0.81 -3.33
C ALA A 382 -5.38 -1.46 -4.18
N GLN A 383 -4.30 -0.74 -4.46
CA GLN A 383 -3.13 -1.28 -5.16
C GLN A 383 -2.52 -2.45 -4.39
N CYS A 384 -2.26 -2.29 -3.09
CA CYS A 384 -1.67 -3.36 -2.28
C CYS A 384 -2.56 -4.59 -2.17
N ILE A 385 -3.86 -4.41 -1.91
CA ILE A 385 -4.82 -5.52 -1.85
C ILE A 385 -4.97 -6.19 -3.22
N GLY A 386 -4.94 -5.44 -4.33
CA GLY A 386 -4.96 -6.03 -5.67
C GLY A 386 -3.78 -6.98 -5.91
N GLY A 387 -2.61 -6.66 -5.38
CA GLY A 387 -1.45 -7.57 -5.35
C GLY A 387 -1.69 -8.79 -4.45
N LEU A 388 -1.96 -8.57 -3.17
CA LEU A 388 -2.12 -9.64 -2.17
C LEU A 388 -3.22 -10.65 -2.52
N LEU A 389 -4.30 -10.19 -3.18
CA LEU A 389 -5.39 -11.04 -3.66
C LEU A 389 -5.11 -11.66 -5.03
N SER A 390 -3.89 -11.61 -5.55
CA SER A 390 -3.54 -12.20 -6.84
C SER A 390 -2.25 -13.01 -6.79
N VAL A 391 -1.83 -13.48 -5.61
CA VAL A 391 -0.69 -14.40 -5.48
C VAL A 391 -0.98 -15.71 -6.21
N VAL A 392 -0.13 -16.05 -7.16
CA VAL A 392 -0.22 -17.27 -8.01
C VAL A 392 1.02 -18.15 -7.91
N VAL A 393 2.08 -17.65 -7.28
CA VAL A 393 3.36 -18.34 -7.11
C VAL A 393 3.85 -18.06 -5.70
N GLN A 394 4.27 -19.09 -4.96
CA GLN A 394 4.89 -18.96 -3.64
C GLN A 394 6.29 -19.55 -3.62
N GLU A 395 7.14 -19.00 -2.74
CA GLU A 395 8.48 -19.54 -2.47
C GLU A 395 9.32 -19.77 -3.75
N LEU A 396 9.20 -18.88 -4.74
CA LEU A 396 9.94 -18.99 -6.01
C LEU A 396 11.43 -18.87 -5.77
N GLN A 397 12.17 -19.87 -6.23
CA GLN A 397 13.62 -19.89 -6.25
C GLN A 397 14.09 -20.06 -7.69
N VAL A 398 14.98 -19.16 -8.13
CA VAL A 398 15.55 -19.19 -9.48
C VAL A 398 17.01 -19.59 -9.34
N TRP A 399 17.39 -20.68 -10.00
CA TRP A 399 18.75 -21.17 -10.01
C TRP A 399 19.35 -21.03 -11.40
N PHE A 400 20.67 -20.87 -11.44
CA PHE A 400 21.42 -20.86 -12.70
C PHE A 400 22.79 -21.47 -12.51
N GLU A 401 23.27 -22.20 -13.51
CA GLU A 401 24.58 -22.86 -13.47
C GLU A 401 25.37 -22.62 -14.76
N CYS A 402 26.68 -22.46 -14.62
CA CYS A 402 27.59 -22.36 -15.76
C CYS A 402 27.63 -23.70 -16.49
N ALA A 403 27.39 -23.67 -17.80
CA ALA A 403 27.35 -24.90 -18.62
C ALA A 403 28.70 -25.19 -19.31
N SER A 404 29.49 -24.15 -19.61
CA SER A 404 30.72 -24.27 -20.40
C SER A 404 31.99 -24.12 -19.56
N PRO A 405 33.06 -24.88 -19.85
CA PRO A 405 34.33 -24.78 -19.11
C PRO A 405 34.91 -23.36 -19.12
N GLY A 406 35.30 -22.89 -17.93
CA GLY A 406 35.94 -21.59 -17.73
C GLY A 406 34.98 -20.40 -17.69
N VAL A 407 33.69 -20.60 -17.93
CA VAL A 407 32.65 -19.60 -17.61
C VAL A 407 32.45 -19.60 -16.09
N SER A 408 32.34 -18.42 -15.48
CA SER A 408 32.06 -18.27 -14.06
C SER A 408 31.17 -17.07 -13.79
N ILE A 409 30.27 -17.18 -12.81
CA ILE A 409 29.44 -16.10 -12.30
C ILE A 409 30.28 -15.23 -11.36
N ASN A 410 30.33 -13.92 -11.63
CA ASN A 410 31.03 -12.94 -10.80
C ASN A 410 30.10 -12.31 -9.77
N SER A 411 28.92 -11.86 -10.22
CA SER A 411 27.96 -11.14 -9.38
C SER A 411 26.54 -11.32 -9.88
N VAL A 412 25.59 -11.19 -8.96
CA VAL A 412 24.15 -11.31 -9.23
C VAL A 412 23.48 -10.06 -8.68
N HIS A 413 22.92 -9.24 -9.58
CA HIS A 413 22.23 -8.00 -9.25
C HIS A 413 20.75 -8.27 -9.06
N ALA A 414 20.40 -8.62 -7.81
CA ALA A 414 19.05 -9.00 -7.43
C ALA A 414 18.31 -7.96 -6.58
N GLY A 415 18.81 -6.72 -6.45
CA GLY A 415 18.17 -5.71 -5.60
C GLY A 415 18.06 -6.17 -4.14
N SER A 416 16.86 -6.13 -3.56
CA SER A 416 16.59 -6.58 -2.19
C SER A 416 16.38 -8.09 -2.05
N TYR A 417 16.37 -8.84 -3.17
CA TYR A 417 16.23 -10.29 -3.15
C TYR A 417 17.53 -10.95 -2.68
N THR A 418 17.40 -12.01 -1.86
CA THR A 418 18.58 -12.73 -1.40
C THR A 418 19.16 -13.52 -2.56
N SER A 419 20.39 -13.21 -2.95
CA SER A 419 21.13 -13.95 -3.95
C SER A 419 22.36 -14.61 -3.34
N ARG A 420 22.75 -15.76 -3.90
CA ARG A 420 23.96 -16.49 -3.50
C ARG A 420 24.64 -17.01 -4.74
N VAL A 421 25.96 -16.96 -4.73
CA VAL A 421 26.83 -17.63 -5.70
C VAL A 421 27.62 -18.68 -4.95
N SER A 422 27.55 -19.94 -5.40
CA SER A 422 28.19 -21.09 -4.79
C SER A 422 29.14 -21.77 -5.77
N ASP A 423 29.80 -22.83 -5.30
CA ASP A 423 30.66 -23.70 -6.12
C ASP A 423 31.73 -22.93 -6.90
N HIS A 424 32.41 -21.97 -6.24
CA HIS A 424 33.43 -21.11 -6.84
C HIS A 424 32.95 -20.35 -8.09
N GLY A 425 31.70 -19.89 -8.09
CA GLY A 425 31.14 -19.14 -9.23
C GLY A 425 30.49 -20.03 -10.28
N GLN A 426 30.27 -21.32 -10.03
CA GLN A 426 29.64 -22.22 -11.00
C GLN A 426 28.12 -22.27 -10.88
N ARG A 427 27.57 -21.92 -9.71
CA ARG A 427 26.12 -21.92 -9.48
C ARG A 427 25.68 -20.64 -8.79
N GLY A 428 24.47 -20.21 -9.11
CA GLY A 428 23.80 -19.11 -8.44
C GLY A 428 22.35 -19.44 -8.13
N LEU A 429 21.82 -18.78 -7.10
CA LEU A 429 20.46 -18.90 -6.63
C LEU A 429 19.94 -17.51 -6.26
N VAL A 430 18.71 -17.21 -6.63
CA VAL A 430 17.95 -16.03 -6.18
C VAL A 430 16.67 -16.51 -5.52
N ASP A 431 16.46 -16.11 -4.27
CA ASP A 431 15.24 -16.33 -3.52
C ASP A 431 14.27 -15.17 -3.77
N VAL A 432 13.30 -15.41 -4.66
CA VAL A 432 12.34 -14.41 -5.15
C VAL A 432 11.12 -14.33 -4.24
N GLY A 433 10.68 -15.45 -3.67
CA GLY A 433 9.49 -15.53 -2.83
C GLY A 433 8.19 -15.50 -3.64
N ASP A 434 7.20 -14.75 -3.19
CA ASP A 434 5.85 -14.79 -3.78
C ASP A 434 5.70 -13.80 -4.96
N LEU A 435 5.01 -14.25 -6.02
CA LEU A 435 4.64 -13.39 -7.16
C LEU A 435 3.12 -13.26 -7.31
N TYR A 436 2.69 -12.05 -7.64
CA TYR A 436 1.32 -11.73 -8.04
C TYR A 436 1.08 -12.11 -9.51
N ALA A 437 -0.18 -12.27 -9.90
CA ALA A 437 -0.54 -12.63 -11.27
C ALA A 437 -0.02 -11.57 -12.26
N GLU A 438 0.67 -12.03 -13.30
CA GLU A 438 1.35 -11.19 -14.31
C GLU A 438 2.39 -10.22 -13.73
N GLU A 439 2.88 -10.47 -12.52
CA GLU A 439 3.99 -9.73 -11.95
C GLU A 439 5.31 -10.15 -12.61
N GLU A 440 6.15 -9.16 -12.92
CA GLU A 440 7.41 -9.37 -13.63
C GLU A 440 8.63 -9.10 -12.71
N ARG A 441 9.71 -9.87 -12.91
CA ARG A 441 10.98 -9.71 -12.19
C ARG A 441 12.17 -9.86 -13.12
N ASP A 442 13.11 -8.93 -13.00
CA ASP A 442 14.32 -8.89 -13.80
C ASP A 442 15.58 -8.99 -12.93
N PHE A 443 16.47 -9.94 -13.24
CA PHE A 443 17.74 -10.15 -12.54
C PHE A 443 18.91 -10.13 -13.52
N LEU A 444 19.95 -9.35 -13.22
CA LEU A 444 21.17 -9.33 -14.03
C LEU A 444 22.24 -10.20 -13.39
N VAL A 445 22.79 -11.14 -14.16
CA VAL A 445 23.89 -12.01 -13.77
C VAL A 445 25.09 -11.63 -14.60
N ASP A 446 26.16 -11.18 -13.94
CA ASP A 446 27.43 -10.90 -14.61
C ASP A 446 28.30 -12.15 -14.60
N VAL A 447 28.69 -12.58 -15.78
CA VAL A 447 29.53 -13.75 -16.00
C VAL A 447 30.84 -13.38 -16.67
N ARG A 448 31.90 -14.09 -16.29
CA ARG A 448 33.18 -14.10 -16.99
C ARG A 448 33.10 -15.09 -18.14
N ILE A 449 33.45 -14.64 -19.35
CA ILE A 449 33.57 -15.49 -20.55
C ILE A 449 35.06 -15.58 -20.91
N PRO A 450 35.69 -16.76 -20.85
CA PRO A 450 37.12 -16.91 -21.15
C PRO A 450 37.38 -16.81 -22.66
N ALA A 451 38.62 -16.47 -23.03
CA ALA A 451 39.07 -16.63 -24.41
C ALA A 451 39.13 -18.13 -24.78
N SER A 452 38.69 -18.47 -25.99
CA SER A 452 38.67 -19.85 -26.48
C SER A 452 39.88 -20.11 -27.35
N SER A 453 40.57 -21.23 -27.15
CA SER A 453 41.61 -21.67 -28.08
C SER A 453 41.01 -21.98 -29.46
N MET A 454 41.69 -21.62 -30.54
CA MET A 454 41.24 -21.73 -31.94
C MET A 454 40.75 -23.12 -32.41
N SER A 455 40.85 -24.17 -31.59
CA SER A 455 40.39 -25.52 -31.89
C SER A 455 38.85 -25.71 -31.91
N ILE A 456 38.05 -24.74 -31.42
CA ILE A 456 36.58 -24.82 -31.33
C ILE A 456 35.87 -24.20 -32.57
N LEU A 457 36.59 -23.94 -33.67
CA LEU A 457 36.00 -23.39 -34.91
C LEU A 457 34.92 -24.30 -35.57
N SER A 458 34.69 -25.50 -35.05
CA SER A 458 33.64 -26.41 -35.52
C SER A 458 32.24 -25.99 -35.05
N HIS A 459 32.11 -25.41 -33.85
CA HIS A 459 30.83 -24.95 -33.28
C HIS A 459 31.00 -23.58 -32.62
N PRO A 460 30.57 -22.48 -33.25
CA PRO A 460 30.74 -21.13 -32.73
C PRO A 460 29.74 -20.80 -31.60
N GLU A 461 29.01 -21.77 -31.06
CA GLU A 461 27.99 -21.53 -30.04
C GLU A 461 28.48 -22.02 -28.68
N VAL A 462 28.34 -21.17 -27.67
CA VAL A 462 28.70 -21.47 -26.29
C VAL A 462 27.48 -21.27 -25.41
N VAL A 463 27.09 -22.31 -24.68
CA VAL A 463 26.07 -22.22 -23.64
C VAL A 463 26.71 -21.60 -22.40
N VAL A 464 26.30 -20.38 -22.07
CA VAL A 464 26.86 -19.59 -20.98
C VAL A 464 26.27 -20.03 -19.64
N LEU A 465 24.94 -20.11 -19.57
CA LEU A 465 24.19 -20.49 -18.37
C LEU A 465 23.08 -21.47 -18.73
N LYS A 466 22.76 -22.37 -17.81
CA LYS A 466 21.42 -23.00 -17.72
C LYS A 466 20.66 -22.31 -16.62
N VAL A 467 19.37 -22.10 -16.82
CA VAL A 467 18.51 -21.40 -15.87
C VAL A 467 17.27 -22.26 -15.62
N GLY A 468 16.79 -22.29 -14.40
CA GLY A 468 15.53 -22.91 -14.04
C GLY A 468 14.96 -22.30 -12.78
N CYS A 469 13.73 -22.67 -12.44
CA CYS A 469 13.11 -22.26 -11.20
C CYS A 469 12.27 -23.36 -10.58
N VAL A 470 12.07 -23.23 -9.27
CA VAL A 470 11.21 -24.07 -8.46
C VAL A 470 10.30 -23.17 -7.66
N TYR A 471 9.01 -23.46 -7.64
CA TYR A 471 8.05 -22.72 -6.84
C TYR A 471 6.92 -23.61 -6.35
N LYS A 472 6.11 -23.08 -5.45
CA LYS A 472 4.93 -23.75 -4.90
C LYS A 472 3.66 -23.10 -5.44
N ASP A 473 2.75 -23.92 -5.97
CA ASP A 473 1.42 -23.46 -6.39
C ASP A 473 0.58 -23.14 -5.13
N PRO A 474 0.04 -21.92 -4.97
CA PRO A 474 -0.67 -21.54 -3.75
C PRO A 474 -2.03 -22.25 -3.59
N VAL A 475 -2.63 -22.76 -4.66
CA VAL A 475 -3.92 -23.47 -4.63
C VAL A 475 -3.71 -24.96 -4.39
N LEU A 476 -2.85 -25.60 -5.20
CA LEU A 476 -2.58 -27.05 -5.12
C LEU A 476 -1.60 -27.39 -3.99
N GLN A 477 -0.80 -26.43 -3.54
CA GLN A 477 0.29 -26.62 -2.58
C GLN A 477 1.37 -27.61 -3.05
N GLU A 478 1.45 -27.86 -4.36
CA GLU A 478 2.44 -28.72 -5.00
C GLU A 478 3.64 -27.91 -5.52
N LEU A 479 4.80 -28.57 -5.59
CA LEU A 479 6.01 -27.98 -6.16
C LEU A 479 6.03 -28.13 -7.68
N VAL A 480 6.27 -27.02 -8.36
CA VAL A 480 6.43 -26.92 -9.81
C VAL A 480 7.88 -26.61 -10.13
N ASN A 481 8.46 -27.38 -11.03
CA ASN A 481 9.82 -27.15 -11.55
C ASN A 481 9.71 -26.72 -13.01
N VAL A 482 10.44 -25.66 -13.38
CA VAL A 482 10.51 -25.15 -14.75
C VAL A 482 11.97 -25.03 -15.12
N ASP A 483 12.37 -25.76 -16.16
CA ASP A 483 13.72 -25.69 -16.72
C ASP A 483 13.68 -24.92 -18.04
N MET A 484 14.68 -24.07 -18.27
CA MET A 484 14.88 -23.42 -19.57
C MET A 484 15.97 -24.09 -20.39
N ASP A 485 15.89 -23.86 -21.71
CA ASP A 485 17.01 -24.07 -22.59
C ASP A 485 18.21 -23.18 -22.19
N GLY A 486 19.41 -23.66 -22.52
CA GLY A 486 20.64 -22.94 -22.19
C GLY A 486 20.73 -21.57 -22.87
N VAL A 487 21.27 -20.59 -22.15
CA VAL A 487 21.57 -19.25 -22.67
C VAL A 487 22.78 -19.34 -23.58
N VAL A 488 22.58 -19.15 -24.89
CA VAL A 488 23.63 -19.31 -25.90
C VAL A 488 24.16 -17.95 -26.37
N ILE A 489 25.47 -17.87 -26.57
CA ILE A 489 26.12 -16.77 -27.30
C ILE A 489 26.93 -17.32 -28.48
N GLN A 490 27.12 -16.48 -29.50
CA GLN A 490 28.02 -16.78 -30.60
C GLN A 490 29.46 -16.34 -30.30
N ARG A 491 30.43 -17.15 -30.71
CA ARG A 491 31.87 -16.98 -30.52
C ARG A 491 32.60 -17.01 -31.88
N PRO A 492 32.32 -16.07 -32.79
CA PRO A 492 32.96 -16.04 -34.11
C PRO A 492 34.40 -15.53 -34.03
N GLY A 493 35.18 -15.74 -35.10
CA GLY A 493 36.52 -15.15 -35.23
C GLY A 493 36.47 -13.62 -35.40
N ASN A 494 35.48 -13.11 -36.14
CA ASN A 494 35.19 -11.69 -36.33
C ASN A 494 33.70 -11.44 -36.08
N VAL A 495 33.36 -10.33 -35.42
CA VAL A 495 31.97 -9.93 -35.14
C VAL A 495 31.54 -8.87 -36.16
N SER A 496 30.38 -9.05 -36.79
CA SER A 496 29.84 -8.05 -37.72
C SER A 496 29.23 -6.85 -36.95
N PRO A 497 29.10 -5.66 -37.56
CA PRO A 497 28.47 -4.51 -36.92
C PRO A 497 27.03 -4.80 -36.43
N GLN A 498 26.30 -5.65 -37.16
CA GLN A 498 24.93 -6.07 -36.78
C GLN A 498 24.90 -6.97 -35.54
N GLN A 499 26.00 -7.63 -35.21
CA GLN A 499 26.14 -8.47 -34.02
C GLN A 499 26.70 -7.70 -32.81
N ASN A 500 27.09 -6.44 -33.00
CA ASN A 500 27.59 -5.55 -31.95
C ASN A 500 26.53 -4.53 -31.50
N VAL A 501 25.26 -4.96 -31.48
CA VAL A 501 24.13 -4.16 -31.02
C VAL A 501 23.81 -4.58 -29.58
N VAL A 502 23.82 -3.61 -28.67
CA VAL A 502 23.48 -3.82 -27.26
C VAL A 502 21.99 -4.16 -27.15
N CYS A 503 21.67 -5.20 -26.39
CA CYS A 503 20.29 -5.57 -26.09
C CYS A 503 19.58 -4.50 -25.25
N VAL A 504 18.44 -4.01 -25.75
CA VAL A 504 17.65 -2.95 -25.11
C VAL A 504 17.15 -3.38 -23.73
N GLU A 505 16.74 -4.63 -23.57
CA GLU A 505 16.23 -5.19 -22.32
C GLU A 505 17.34 -5.23 -21.25
N VAL A 506 18.55 -5.64 -21.62
CA VAL A 506 19.72 -5.64 -20.72
C VAL A 506 20.11 -4.20 -20.34
N ASP A 507 20.18 -3.29 -21.31
CA ASP A 507 20.51 -1.88 -21.07
C ASP A 507 19.46 -1.19 -20.17
N ARG A 508 18.17 -1.42 -20.41
CA ARG A 508 17.05 -0.99 -19.58
C ARG A 508 17.22 -1.42 -18.12
N GLN A 509 17.61 -2.67 -17.89
CA GLN A 509 17.81 -3.17 -16.54
C GLN A 509 19.08 -2.63 -15.87
N LYS A 510 20.16 -2.42 -16.64
CA LYS A 510 21.35 -1.69 -16.15
C LYS A 510 20.99 -0.25 -15.76
N ASN A 511 20.16 0.43 -16.54
CA ASN A 511 19.68 1.78 -16.25
C ASN A 511 18.87 1.84 -14.95
N ARG A 512 17.96 0.88 -14.74
CA ARG A 512 17.21 0.76 -13.48
C ARG A 512 18.14 0.63 -12.27
N LEU A 513 19.13 -0.27 -12.33
CA LEU A 513 20.07 -0.48 -11.22
C LEU A 513 20.87 0.78 -10.91
N LYS A 514 21.46 1.42 -11.93
CA LYS A 514 22.20 2.67 -11.75
C LYS A 514 21.32 3.81 -11.22
N ALA A 515 20.05 3.87 -11.65
CA ALA A 515 19.10 4.84 -11.11
C ALA A 515 18.83 4.58 -9.63
N ALA A 516 18.57 3.33 -9.22
CA ALA A 516 18.36 2.96 -7.83
C ALA A 516 19.61 3.24 -6.95
N GLU A 517 20.81 2.97 -7.46
CA GLU A 517 22.08 3.33 -6.80
C GLU A 517 22.19 4.85 -6.59
N ALA A 518 21.94 5.63 -7.64
CA ALA A 518 21.96 7.09 -7.57
C ALA A 518 20.89 7.65 -6.61
N MET A 519 19.70 7.04 -6.53
CA MET A 519 18.66 7.40 -5.56
C MET A 519 19.14 7.17 -4.12
N ALA A 520 19.79 6.03 -3.86
CA ALA A 520 20.30 5.68 -2.54
C ALA A 520 21.46 6.61 -2.11
N GLU A 521 22.36 6.93 -3.03
CA GLU A 521 23.48 7.85 -2.78
C GLU A 521 23.00 9.30 -2.62
N ALA A 522 22.07 9.76 -3.47
CA ALA A 522 21.46 11.08 -3.33
C ALA A 522 20.74 11.24 -1.99
N ARG A 523 20.02 10.20 -1.53
CA ARG A 523 19.45 10.15 -0.18
C ARG A 523 20.52 10.30 0.88
N ALA A 524 21.63 9.55 0.77
CA ALA A 524 22.71 9.59 1.75
C ALA A 524 23.35 11.00 1.84
N LEU A 525 23.56 11.67 0.71
CA LEU A 525 24.02 13.06 0.65
C LEU A 525 23.00 14.03 1.28
N ALA A 526 21.72 13.88 0.94
CA ALA A 526 20.64 14.70 1.49
C ALA A 526 20.50 14.55 3.02
N GLU A 527 20.64 13.34 3.55
CA GLU A 527 20.65 13.09 5.00
C GLU A 527 21.83 13.78 5.70
N GLN A 528 23.00 13.81 5.05
CA GLN A 528 24.19 14.53 5.53
C GLN A 528 24.07 16.06 5.41
N GLY A 529 23.01 16.55 4.74
CA GLY A 529 22.76 17.98 4.53
C GLY A 529 23.32 18.51 3.20
N ASP A 530 23.98 17.69 2.40
CA ASP A 530 24.47 18.05 1.06
C ASP A 530 23.38 17.85 0.00
N LEU A 531 22.36 18.71 0.04
CA LEU A 531 21.27 18.69 -0.94
C LEU A 531 21.73 19.10 -2.35
N ALA A 532 22.74 19.98 -2.44
CA ALA A 532 23.28 20.42 -3.72
C ALA A 532 23.99 19.26 -4.44
N GLY A 533 24.83 18.50 -3.71
CA GLY A 533 25.46 17.29 -4.21
C GLY A 533 24.43 16.24 -4.61
N ALA A 534 23.39 16.02 -3.81
CA ALA A 534 22.30 15.10 -4.13
C ALA A 534 21.59 15.46 -5.44
N VAL A 535 21.18 16.73 -5.62
CA VAL A 535 20.51 17.20 -6.84
C VAL A 535 21.41 17.10 -8.07
N ALA A 536 22.71 17.41 -7.92
CA ALA A 536 23.69 17.30 -8.99
C ALA A 536 23.92 15.84 -9.41
N LEU A 537 24.02 14.92 -8.45
CA LEU A 537 24.15 13.49 -8.70
C LEU A 537 22.96 12.95 -9.52
N LEU A 538 21.74 13.25 -9.08
CA LEU A 538 20.53 12.86 -9.82
C LEU A 538 20.50 13.47 -11.23
N GLY A 539 20.94 14.73 -11.38
CA GLY A 539 21.01 15.40 -12.68
C GLY A 539 22.00 14.74 -13.65
N ASN A 540 23.17 14.35 -13.14
CA ASN A 540 24.17 13.61 -13.92
C ASN A 540 23.63 12.25 -14.34
N GLN A 541 22.93 11.56 -13.44
CA GLN A 541 22.36 10.25 -13.73
C GLN A 541 21.23 10.32 -14.77
N ARG A 542 20.38 11.35 -14.71
CA ARG A 542 19.37 11.63 -15.74
C ARG A 542 20.00 11.89 -17.11
N TRP A 543 21.07 12.68 -17.15
CA TRP A 543 21.81 12.90 -18.39
C TRP A 543 22.38 11.58 -18.93
N ALA A 544 23.05 10.77 -18.09
CA ALA A 544 23.59 9.47 -18.49
C ALA A 544 22.49 8.52 -18.99
N LEU A 545 21.34 8.47 -18.31
CA LEU A 545 20.16 7.72 -18.70
C LEU A 545 19.66 8.14 -20.09
N SER A 546 19.58 9.45 -20.37
CA SER A 546 19.14 9.96 -21.67
C SER A 546 20.03 9.56 -22.85
N GLN A 547 21.30 9.23 -22.57
CA GLN A 547 22.27 8.78 -23.58
C GLN A 547 22.31 7.25 -23.75
N SER A 548 21.57 6.51 -22.92
CA SER A 548 21.51 5.04 -22.99
C SER A 548 20.78 4.55 -24.24
N VAL A 549 21.07 3.32 -24.64
CA VAL A 549 20.45 2.70 -25.83
C VAL A 549 18.96 2.54 -25.62
N ALA A 550 18.53 2.10 -24.43
CA ALA A 550 17.12 1.92 -24.11
C ALA A 550 16.35 3.25 -24.13
N ALA A 551 16.90 4.33 -23.57
CA ALA A 551 16.25 5.63 -23.62
C ALA A 551 16.16 6.19 -25.05
N GLN A 552 17.22 6.03 -25.85
CA GLN A 552 17.22 6.44 -27.27
C GLN A 552 16.23 5.63 -28.11
N ALA A 553 15.98 4.37 -27.74
CA ALA A 553 14.96 3.52 -28.35
C ALA A 553 13.52 3.85 -27.89
N GLY A 554 13.34 4.79 -26.95
CA GLY A 554 12.03 5.19 -26.44
C GLY A 554 11.42 4.20 -25.45
N ASP A 555 12.26 3.42 -24.73
CA ASP A 555 11.80 2.48 -23.71
C ASP A 555 11.01 3.18 -22.59
N GLY A 556 9.81 2.67 -22.31
CA GLY A 556 8.88 3.28 -21.36
C GLY A 556 9.41 3.32 -19.92
N LEU A 557 10.15 2.30 -19.48
CA LEU A 557 10.73 2.28 -18.14
C LEU A 557 11.82 3.35 -18.00
N SER A 558 12.66 3.50 -19.02
CA SER A 558 13.72 4.51 -19.05
C SER A 558 13.14 5.94 -19.00
N LEU A 559 12.02 6.18 -19.69
CA LEU A 559 11.29 7.46 -19.62
C LEU A 559 10.67 7.70 -18.23
N ALA A 560 10.07 6.66 -17.64
CA ALA A 560 9.51 6.74 -16.29
C ALA A 560 10.58 7.03 -15.23
N LEU A 561 11.76 6.40 -15.35
CA LEU A 561 12.91 6.64 -14.49
C LEU A 561 13.42 8.08 -14.57
N ASP A 562 13.50 8.68 -15.77
CA ASP A 562 13.91 10.09 -15.89
C ASP A 562 12.92 11.02 -15.17
N ALA A 563 11.61 10.79 -15.34
CA ALA A 563 10.57 11.57 -14.70
C ALA A 563 10.62 11.43 -13.16
N GLU A 564 10.84 10.21 -12.66
CA GLU A 564 10.99 9.95 -11.23
C GLU A 564 12.25 10.63 -10.65
N LEU A 565 13.40 10.50 -11.30
CA LEU A 565 14.63 11.16 -10.86
C LEU A 565 14.47 12.68 -10.87
N LYS A 566 13.71 13.24 -11.81
CA LYS A 566 13.37 14.67 -11.85
C LYS A 566 12.54 15.09 -10.65
N GLU A 567 11.47 14.36 -10.34
CA GLU A 567 10.63 14.62 -9.16
C GLU A 567 11.47 14.56 -7.86
N MET A 568 12.40 13.61 -7.76
CA MET A 568 13.33 13.55 -6.63
C MET A 568 14.23 14.78 -6.53
N GLN A 569 14.73 15.32 -7.65
CA GLN A 569 15.51 16.57 -7.65
C GLN A 569 14.68 17.74 -7.11
N GLU A 570 13.44 17.87 -7.56
CA GLU A 570 12.53 18.94 -7.13
C GLU A 570 12.23 18.82 -5.63
N ARG A 571 12.06 17.59 -5.13
CA ARG A 571 11.84 17.30 -3.71
C ARG A 571 13.10 17.38 -2.84
N MET A 572 14.27 17.55 -3.44
CA MET A 572 15.54 17.83 -2.74
C MET A 572 15.94 19.31 -2.80
N ALA A 573 15.07 20.21 -3.30
CA ALA A 573 15.38 21.64 -3.46
C ALA A 573 15.68 22.38 -2.15
N SER A 574 15.14 21.92 -1.02
CA SER A 574 15.45 22.47 0.31
C SER A 574 15.29 21.42 1.39
N ARG A 575 15.91 21.66 2.55
CA ARG A 575 15.84 20.73 3.70
C ARG A 575 14.40 20.49 4.14
N GLN A 576 13.57 21.53 4.17
CA GLN A 576 12.17 21.43 4.56
C GLN A 576 11.35 20.55 3.60
N VAL A 577 11.56 20.70 2.29
CA VAL A 577 10.86 19.89 1.28
C VAL A 577 11.33 18.43 1.36
N TYR A 578 12.64 18.22 1.50
CA TYR A 578 13.19 16.89 1.66
C TYR A 578 12.66 16.19 2.92
N GLU A 579 12.63 16.86 4.06
CA GLU A 579 12.14 16.25 5.31
C GLU A 579 10.64 15.98 5.31
N SER A 580 9.84 16.87 4.71
CA SER A 580 8.38 16.75 4.71
C SER A 580 7.84 15.72 3.72
N SER A 581 8.45 15.58 2.54
CA SER A 581 7.97 14.62 1.52
C SER A 581 9.07 13.96 0.70
N GLY A 582 10.21 14.63 0.44
CA GLY A 582 11.27 14.09 -0.40
C GLY A 582 11.90 12.79 0.13
N ARG A 583 12.16 12.68 1.42
CA ARG A 583 12.69 11.47 2.06
C ARG A 583 11.75 10.29 1.85
N ALA A 584 10.46 10.47 2.14
CA ALA A 584 9.47 9.41 1.99
C ALA A 584 9.26 9.01 0.53
N TYR A 585 9.28 9.99 -0.39
CA TYR A 585 9.22 9.74 -1.83
C TYR A 585 10.39 8.88 -2.31
N VAL A 586 11.63 9.24 -1.96
CA VAL A 586 12.85 8.49 -2.34
C VAL A 586 12.84 7.08 -1.75
N LEU A 587 12.43 6.92 -0.50
CA LEU A 587 12.33 5.62 0.16
C LEU A 587 11.27 4.71 -0.49
N SER A 588 10.10 5.27 -0.83
CA SER A 588 9.08 4.52 -1.59
C SER A 588 9.58 4.17 -3.00
N GLY A 589 10.33 5.09 -3.62
CA GLY A 589 11.06 4.91 -4.88
C GLY A 589 11.97 3.68 -4.86
N LEU A 590 12.91 3.69 -3.90
CA LEU A 590 13.85 2.62 -3.64
C LEU A 590 13.16 1.28 -3.31
N SER A 591 12.15 1.29 -2.45
CA SER A 591 11.38 0.07 -2.13
C SER A 591 10.78 -0.55 -3.39
N SER A 592 10.17 0.27 -4.25
CA SER A 592 9.60 -0.19 -5.52
C SER A 592 10.66 -0.77 -6.47
N HIS A 593 11.80 -0.10 -6.69
CA HIS A 593 12.81 -0.61 -7.61
C HIS A 593 13.57 -1.82 -7.05
N SER A 594 13.91 -1.83 -5.76
CA SER A 594 14.69 -2.93 -5.18
C SER A 594 13.88 -4.23 -5.07
N TRP A 595 12.56 -4.12 -4.85
CA TRP A 595 11.62 -5.25 -4.89
C TRP A 595 10.92 -5.43 -6.23
N GLN A 596 11.11 -4.53 -7.19
CA GLN A 596 10.42 -4.53 -8.49
C GLN A 596 8.89 -4.65 -8.36
N ARG A 597 8.32 -3.98 -7.36
CA ARG A 597 6.91 -4.12 -6.99
C ARG A 597 6.29 -2.74 -6.78
N ALA A 598 5.06 -2.54 -7.27
CA ALA A 598 4.43 -1.24 -7.20
C ALA A 598 4.22 -0.77 -5.75
N THR A 599 4.60 0.47 -5.48
CA THR A 599 4.32 1.18 -4.23
C THR A 599 3.50 2.43 -4.51
N ALA A 600 2.78 2.94 -3.51
CA ALA A 600 2.20 4.27 -3.64
C ALA A 600 3.31 5.31 -3.44
N ARG A 601 3.34 6.31 -4.33
CA ARG A 601 4.24 7.46 -4.28
C ARG A 601 3.33 8.70 -4.23
N GLY A 602 3.79 9.76 -3.59
CA GLY A 602 2.98 10.95 -3.29
C GLY A 602 2.49 11.76 -4.50
N ASP A 603 2.54 11.24 -5.73
CA ASP A 603 2.06 11.94 -6.90
C ASP A 603 0.52 11.90 -7.01
N SER A 604 -0.04 13.00 -7.49
CA SER A 604 -1.45 13.13 -7.77
C SER A 604 -1.83 12.07 -8.80
N THR A 605 -2.86 11.29 -8.51
CA THR A 605 -3.43 10.18 -9.28
C THR A 605 -4.05 10.61 -10.62
N ASP A 606 -3.49 11.60 -11.30
CA ASP A 606 -3.79 11.83 -12.70
C ASP A 606 -3.23 10.61 -13.44
N GLY A 607 -4.12 9.75 -13.93
CA GLY A 607 -3.82 8.52 -14.68
C GLY A 607 -3.04 8.73 -15.99
N ALA A 608 -2.46 9.91 -16.18
CA ALA A 608 -1.54 10.30 -17.24
C ALA A 608 -0.06 10.35 -16.78
N SER A 609 0.24 10.16 -15.49
CA SER A 609 1.61 10.06 -14.99
C SER A 609 2.27 8.77 -15.50
N VAL A 610 3.46 8.90 -16.09
CA VAL A 610 4.28 7.83 -16.70
C VAL A 610 4.84 6.85 -15.64
N VAL A 611 4.58 7.09 -14.35
CA VAL A 611 5.28 6.48 -13.20
C VAL A 611 4.46 5.35 -12.55
N TYR A 612 3.86 4.46 -13.34
CA TYR A 612 3.18 3.25 -12.82
C TYR A 612 3.96 1.95 -13.12
N GLY A 613 5.28 2.00 -12.97
CA GLY A 613 6.12 0.81 -13.07
C GLY A 613 5.70 -0.26 -12.05
N TYR A 614 5.67 -1.53 -12.49
CA TYR A 614 5.39 -2.72 -11.68
C TYR A 614 3.93 -2.94 -11.22
N GLN A 615 2.96 -2.14 -11.68
CA GLN A 615 1.55 -2.44 -11.40
C GLN A 615 1.10 -3.66 -12.20
N THR A 616 0.47 -4.61 -11.52
CA THR A 616 -0.19 -5.73 -12.20
C THR A 616 -1.61 -5.34 -12.61
N PRO A 617 -2.21 -6.03 -13.59
CA PRO A 617 -3.59 -5.76 -13.99
C PRO A 617 -4.61 -5.89 -12.84
N SER A 618 -4.37 -6.81 -11.88
CA SER A 618 -5.20 -6.92 -10.67
C SER A 618 -5.13 -5.65 -9.80
N MET A 619 -3.95 -5.04 -9.68
CA MET A 619 -3.78 -3.78 -8.95
C MET A 619 -4.51 -2.63 -9.64
N VAL A 620 -4.38 -2.53 -10.96
CA VAL A 620 -5.06 -1.51 -11.77
C VAL A 620 -6.58 -1.66 -11.66
N ASP A 621 -7.10 -2.89 -11.74
CA ASP A 621 -8.53 -3.16 -11.57
C ASP A 621 -9.02 -2.73 -10.17
N MET A 622 -8.25 -3.01 -9.11
CA MET A 622 -8.59 -2.57 -7.76
C MET A 622 -8.56 -1.05 -7.60
N LEU A 623 -7.57 -0.37 -8.20
CA LEU A 623 -7.50 1.09 -8.23
C LEU A 623 -8.73 1.70 -8.92
N MET A 624 -9.11 1.16 -10.08
CA MET A 624 -10.32 1.60 -10.80
C MET A 624 -11.59 1.40 -9.96
N ARG A 625 -11.70 0.28 -9.22
CA ARG A 625 -12.80 0.05 -8.27
C ARG A 625 -12.80 1.06 -7.11
N SER A 626 -11.63 1.40 -6.59
CA SER A 626 -11.48 2.41 -5.55
C SER A 626 -11.98 3.78 -6.01
N GLN A 627 -11.57 4.21 -7.19
CA GLN A 627 -11.92 5.51 -7.74
C GLN A 627 -13.41 5.62 -8.08
N THR A 628 -14.02 4.56 -8.62
CA THR A 628 -15.46 4.53 -8.93
C THR A 628 -16.34 4.59 -7.68
N LEU A 629 -15.99 3.85 -6.61
CA LEU A 629 -16.70 3.93 -5.33
C LEU A 629 -16.55 5.32 -4.69
N SER A 630 -15.38 5.93 -4.86
CA SER A 630 -15.13 7.28 -4.37
C SER A 630 -15.95 8.36 -5.09
N ALA A 631 -16.13 8.22 -6.41
CA ALA A 631 -17.00 9.08 -7.21
C ALA A 631 -18.50 8.91 -6.87
N ALA A 632 -18.94 7.68 -6.61
CA ALA A 632 -20.34 7.42 -6.23
C ALA A 632 -20.71 8.06 -4.88
N SER A 633 -19.78 8.02 -3.90
CA SER A 633 -19.97 8.65 -2.58
C SER A 633 -20.07 10.18 -2.64
N SER A 634 -19.42 10.81 -3.63
CA SER A 634 -19.43 12.27 -3.80
C SER A 634 -20.65 12.78 -4.57
N GLN A 635 -21.33 11.93 -5.35
CA GLN A 635 -22.62 12.26 -5.98
C GLN A 635 -23.81 12.22 -5.00
N GLN A 636 -23.77 11.39 -3.94
CA GLN A 636 -24.84 11.31 -2.94
C GLN A 636 -24.93 12.54 -2.01
N ASN A 637 -23.92 13.42 -1.99
CA ASN A 637 -23.87 14.62 -1.13
C ASN A 637 -24.20 15.95 -1.84
N ARG A 638 -24.71 15.92 -3.08
CA ARG A 638 -25.20 17.15 -3.74
C ARG A 638 -26.69 17.38 -3.44
N PRO A 639 -27.09 18.50 -2.80
CA PRO A 639 -28.51 18.83 -2.69
C PRO A 639 -29.07 19.06 -4.10
N SER A 640 -30.13 18.33 -4.44
CA SER A 640 -30.83 18.42 -5.71
C SER A 640 -31.34 19.85 -5.94
N ARG A 641 -30.68 20.60 -6.83
CA ARG A 641 -31.16 21.88 -7.33
C ARG A 641 -32.30 21.61 -8.32
N PRO A 642 -33.49 22.23 -8.20
CA PRO A 642 -34.56 22.03 -9.18
C PRO A 642 -34.12 22.59 -10.54
N GLN A 643 -34.26 21.77 -11.59
CA GLN A 643 -33.97 22.17 -12.96
C GLN A 643 -34.90 23.31 -13.39
N ILE A 644 -34.32 24.49 -13.63
CA ILE A 644 -34.99 25.59 -14.35
C ILE A 644 -35.09 25.16 -15.82
N LYS A 645 -36.31 24.99 -16.33
CA LYS A 645 -36.59 24.75 -17.75
C LYS A 645 -36.11 25.95 -18.56
N GLN A 646 -35.20 25.72 -19.50
CA GLN A 646 -34.80 26.72 -20.49
C GLN A 646 -35.96 27.06 -21.43
N SER A 647 -36.17 28.36 -21.65
CA SER A 647 -37.14 28.92 -22.59
C SER A 647 -36.79 28.57 -24.03
N ARG A 648 -37.74 27.99 -24.77
CA ARG A 648 -37.66 27.74 -26.21
C ARG A 648 -37.68 29.07 -26.97
N SER A 649 -36.62 29.38 -27.70
CA SER A 649 -36.60 30.45 -28.71
C SER A 649 -37.28 29.95 -29.99
N PHE A 650 -38.27 30.72 -30.46
CA PHE A 650 -38.96 30.51 -31.74
C PHE A 650 -38.15 31.13 -32.88
N THR A 651 -37.88 30.36 -33.93
CA THR A 651 -37.37 30.85 -35.22
C THR A 651 -38.54 31.27 -36.10
N GLY A 652 -38.63 32.56 -36.45
CA GLY A 652 -39.56 33.11 -37.45
C GLY A 652 -38.95 33.10 -38.87
N PRO A 653 -39.76 33.03 -39.93
CA PRO A 653 -39.28 32.78 -41.29
C PRO A 653 -38.89 34.05 -42.04
N LEU A 654 -37.83 33.97 -42.86
CA LEU A 654 -37.44 34.99 -43.83
C LEU A 654 -38.29 34.83 -45.12
N LEU A 655 -38.93 35.91 -45.56
CA LEU A 655 -39.48 36.08 -46.91
C LEU A 655 -38.53 36.96 -47.75
N PRO A 656 -38.52 36.81 -49.09
CA PRO A 656 -37.42 37.23 -49.94
C PRO A 656 -37.58 38.65 -50.51
N ARG A 657 -36.48 39.40 -50.56
CA ARG A 657 -36.03 40.15 -51.74
C ARG A 657 -34.59 40.61 -51.57
#